data_AF-A0A922DVN2-F1
#
_entry.id   AF-A0A922DVN2-F1
#
_cell.length_a   1.000
_cell.length_b   1.000
_cell.length_c   1.000
_cell.angle_alpha   90.00
_cell.angle_beta   90.00
_cell.angle_gamma   90.00
#
_symmetry.space_group_name_H-M   'P 1'
#
loop_
_entity.id
_entity.type
_entity.pdbx_description
1 polymer ?
#
loop_
_entity_poly.entity_id
_entity_poly.type
_entity_poly.pdbx_seq_one_letter_code
_entity_poly.pdbx_strand_id
1 'polypeptide(L)'
;MSLVQNPTVDCVPQLGGPAIVGTATNAILNTVDHPRLSSKRKLDDYGGPTFDDEEEDQDENDAAFAELVSVRMRKDEPNAVHSSSDAQPRSITAAQFNPRVPDDRSTSYSCSTRAESTRSESRLQFFIKMIPEGKTMVFQFCPRDTVRSVHDRIQLVTGIPVHEQRLIYRGKQLQWERTLAECSIQNDAGLELVGRMRSTGHPHAWQVVDGIVSVVCRLCRGETILTAANDIKQRMTKFLTETPKDEERVPGHLQIFLSCSAPAALVMLYMSPIKGNKDCADSSISHFLNFLNSSRNELPKPYHNYCAPIVLEFCKLLRRAAIEDPLYLSCRSTLGSLLENSKKVIVMQEIFPFVSELGNSLSKDLVSSMESPTSVGPLLGDVRDLAAFLLLLRTEITEQVGFQGPIPVTLDGKGYKHPLYGKEIEFLHLLFIDLLKRMGECLHKMEQCLAVKHKGEGETIYSGWSQYLAILKELNSVSKLYLGAEEDFWMVLKLRKSSLCTLIIKYAKRTDDHQWLLEQKDVTDFESRRHLAMMMFPEVKEDYEELHEMLIDRSQLLAESFEYIAKAEPEALHAGLFMEFKNEEATGPGVVREWFFLVCQAIFNPENALFVPCPNDRRRFFPNPTSKVDPLHLEYFNFSGRVIALALMHKVQVGVVFDRIFFLQLAGRDISLEDIRDADPCLYSSCKQILEMDSDFIDSDALGLTFVREVEELGTRKVVELQPGGKSIVVNSKNREQYVKRLIDHQFVTSISEQVSQFAQGFGHILCNSKLQKFFFQSLELEDLDSMLYGSETTICVNDWKAHTEYNGYKETDPQIFWFWKIASYAL
;
A
#
# COMPACT_ATOMS: atom_id res chain seq x y z
N MET A 1 -6.41 38.10 56.40
CA MET A 1 -7.50 38.85 55.74
C MET A 1 -8.38 37.81 55.05
N SER A 2 -9.40 37.23 55.72
CA SER A 2 -10.81 37.69 55.83
C SER A 2 -11.48 37.73 54.45
N LEU A 3 -12.55 37.01 54.08
CA LEU A 3 -13.74 36.42 54.73
C LEU A 3 -14.26 35.27 53.81
N VAL A 4 -14.71 34.09 54.27
CA VAL A 4 -16.03 33.73 54.88
C VAL A 4 -17.23 34.10 53.98
N GLN A 5 -17.96 33.12 53.41
CA GLN A 5 -19.28 32.62 53.89
C GLN A 5 -19.99 31.64 52.91
N ASN A 6 -20.49 30.52 53.45
CA ASN A 6 -21.49 29.61 52.85
C ASN A 6 -22.88 30.29 52.76
N PRO A 7 -23.92 29.60 52.19
CA PRO A 7 -24.75 28.78 53.07
C PRO A 7 -25.19 27.41 52.52
N THR A 8 -25.19 26.46 53.44
CA THR A 8 -25.97 25.22 53.55
C THR A 8 -27.48 25.47 53.66
N VAL A 9 -28.36 24.58 53.16
CA VAL A 9 -29.62 24.13 53.83
C VAL A 9 -30.09 22.75 53.27
N ASP A 10 -29.98 21.73 54.11
CA ASP A 10 -30.96 20.70 54.56
C ASP A 10 -31.84 19.83 53.63
N CYS A 11 -31.59 18.51 53.78
CA CYS A 11 -32.46 17.46 54.36
C CYS A 11 -33.67 16.82 53.62
N VAL A 12 -33.42 15.57 53.18
CA VAL A 12 -34.09 14.25 53.47
C VAL A 12 -35.62 14.03 53.25
N PRO A 13 -36.18 12.79 53.31
CA PRO A 13 -36.91 12.17 52.20
C PRO A 13 -38.38 11.82 52.58
N GLN A 14 -39.19 11.29 51.65
CA GLN A 14 -40.33 10.43 52.06
C GLN A 14 -40.96 9.62 50.91
N LEU A 15 -40.94 8.30 51.12
CA LEU A 15 -42.00 7.29 50.95
C LEU A 15 -43.27 7.61 50.12
N GLY A 16 -43.67 6.62 49.32
CA GLY A 16 -45.09 6.30 49.10
C GLY A 16 -45.42 5.63 47.77
N GLY A 17 -45.66 4.31 47.77
CA GLY A 17 -46.41 3.62 46.70
C GLY A 17 -47.90 4.05 46.67
N PRO A 18 -48.69 3.65 45.66
CA PRO A 18 -49.43 2.36 45.68
C PRO A 18 -49.43 1.65 44.29
N ALA A 19 -49.37 0.32 44.19
CA ALA A 19 -50.40 -0.72 44.41
C ALA A 19 -51.42 -0.95 43.25
N ILE A 20 -51.22 -2.09 42.56
CA ILE A 20 -52.15 -3.18 42.19
C ILE A 20 -53.30 -2.92 41.19
N VAL A 21 -53.35 -3.77 40.13
CA VAL A 21 -54.45 -4.60 39.56
C VAL A 21 -53.94 -5.04 38.16
N GLY A 22 -53.87 -6.28 37.68
CA GLY A 22 -54.47 -7.57 38.04
C GLY A 22 -55.12 -8.17 36.78
N THR A 23 -54.55 -9.26 36.22
CA THR A 23 -55.11 -10.36 35.38
C THR A 23 -53.96 -10.99 34.57
N ALA A 24 -53.40 -12.17 34.88
CA ALA A 24 -53.93 -13.55 34.86
C ALA A 24 -54.48 -13.90 33.45
N THR A 25 -53.93 -14.86 32.69
CA THR A 25 -53.85 -16.29 33.04
C THR A 25 -53.07 -17.11 32.01
N ASN A 26 -52.36 -18.11 32.55
CA ASN A 26 -52.20 -19.49 32.07
C ASN A 26 -51.34 -19.82 30.83
N ALA A 27 -50.62 -20.94 30.77
CA ALA A 27 -50.11 -21.97 31.69
C ALA A 27 -49.37 -22.97 30.76
N ILE A 28 -48.22 -23.59 31.07
CA ILE A 28 -48.00 -24.88 31.77
C ILE A 28 -46.55 -25.25 31.37
N LEU A 29 -45.57 -25.31 32.27
CA LEU A 29 -45.16 -26.44 33.14
C LEU A 29 -44.65 -27.68 32.37
N ASN A 30 -43.33 -27.93 32.46
CA ASN A 30 -42.79 -29.04 33.26
C ASN A 30 -41.23 -29.03 33.31
N THR A 31 -40.73 -28.79 34.52
CA THR A 31 -39.69 -29.54 35.29
C THR A 31 -38.96 -30.68 34.55
N VAL A 32 -37.65 -30.89 34.72
CA VAL A 32 -37.05 -31.54 35.90
C VAL A 32 -35.51 -31.38 35.91
N ASP A 33 -35.00 -31.01 37.08
CA ASP A 33 -33.74 -31.34 37.78
C ASP A 33 -32.34 -31.37 37.11
N HIS A 34 -31.50 -30.50 37.68
CA HIS A 34 -30.05 -30.58 37.88
C HIS A 34 -29.58 -31.93 38.48
N PRO A 35 -28.32 -32.40 38.26
CA PRO A 35 -27.17 -31.74 38.88
C PRO A 35 -25.82 -31.75 38.14
N ARG A 36 -24.99 -30.78 38.57
CA ARG A 36 -23.55 -30.69 38.43
C ARG A 36 -22.86 -31.98 38.90
N LEU A 37 -21.75 -32.37 38.26
CA LEU A 37 -20.55 -32.87 38.95
C LEU A 37 -19.32 -32.91 38.03
N SER A 38 -18.25 -32.36 38.59
CA SER A 38 -16.84 -32.46 38.21
C SER A 38 -16.34 -33.89 37.96
N SER A 39 -15.25 -34.07 37.21
CA SER A 39 -14.21 -35.05 37.55
C SER A 39 -12.86 -34.79 36.87
N LYS A 40 -11.83 -34.70 37.71
CA LYS A 40 -10.40 -34.93 37.42
C LYS A 40 -10.16 -36.40 37.05
N ARG A 41 -9.10 -36.69 36.27
CA ARG A 41 -8.09 -37.79 36.35
C ARG A 41 -7.61 -38.20 34.95
N LYS A 42 -6.31 -38.07 34.64
CA LYS A 42 -5.16 -38.99 34.86
C LYS A 42 -5.06 -40.13 33.83
N LEU A 43 -3.98 -40.08 33.04
CA LEU A 43 -2.93 -41.09 32.82
C LEU A 43 -3.24 -42.55 33.22
N ASP A 44 -3.20 -43.47 32.26
CA ASP A 44 -2.26 -44.62 32.16
C ASP A 44 -2.82 -45.77 31.28
N ASP A 45 -2.08 -46.05 30.19
CA ASP A 45 -1.47 -47.35 29.82
C ASP A 45 -2.27 -48.62 29.38
N TYR A 46 -1.57 -49.46 28.59
CA TYR A 46 -1.87 -50.77 27.95
C TYR A 46 -2.69 -50.75 26.63
N GLY A 47 -2.34 -51.44 25.53
CA GLY A 47 -1.34 -52.46 25.19
C GLY A 47 -1.75 -53.11 23.85
N GLY A 48 -0.80 -53.57 23.02
CA GLY A 48 -1.01 -54.16 21.66
C GLY A 48 -1.74 -55.53 21.65
N PRO A 49 -1.58 -56.42 20.63
CA PRO A 49 -0.74 -56.39 19.41
C PRO A 49 -1.50 -56.75 18.10
N THR A 50 -0.87 -56.63 16.93
CA THR A 50 -0.81 -57.68 15.86
C THR A 50 -0.02 -57.21 14.63
N PHE A 51 1.07 -57.95 14.39
CA PHE A 51 1.70 -58.36 13.12
C PHE A 51 0.66 -58.65 11.99
N ASP A 52 0.88 -58.47 10.69
CA ASP A 52 1.98 -58.94 9.83
C ASP A 52 1.94 -58.25 8.44
N ASP A 53 3.12 -58.20 7.81
CA ASP A 53 3.44 -58.27 6.36
C ASP A 53 3.13 -57.07 5.44
N GLU A 54 4.04 -56.53 4.61
CA GLU A 54 5.31 -57.05 4.08
C GLU A 54 6.25 -55.89 3.68
N GLU A 55 7.50 -56.01 4.13
CA GLU A 55 8.73 -55.34 3.66
C GLU A 55 9.01 -55.75 2.19
N GLU A 56 9.85 -55.12 1.37
CA GLU A 56 11.28 -54.89 1.55
C GLU A 56 11.78 -53.87 0.51
N ASP A 57 12.37 -52.80 1.02
CA ASP A 57 13.82 -52.56 1.00
C ASP A 57 14.65 -52.40 -0.29
N GLN A 58 15.51 -51.39 -0.13
CA GLN A 58 16.93 -51.32 -0.47
C GLN A 58 17.36 -50.73 -1.83
N ASP A 59 17.69 -49.44 -1.72
CA ASP A 59 19.07 -48.92 -1.67
C ASP A 59 19.95 -48.85 -2.93
N GLU A 60 20.43 -47.61 -3.08
CA GLU A 60 21.81 -47.18 -3.33
C GLU A 60 22.44 -47.17 -4.74
N ASN A 61 22.88 -45.94 -5.06
CA ASN A 61 24.21 -45.55 -5.54
C ASN A 61 24.60 -45.67 -7.03
N ASP A 62 24.77 -44.46 -7.57
CA ASP A 62 25.97 -43.90 -8.20
C ASP A 62 26.42 -44.25 -9.64
N ALA A 63 26.77 -43.14 -10.30
CA ALA A 63 27.81 -42.93 -11.29
C ALA A 63 27.63 -43.34 -12.78
N ALA A 64 28.08 -42.41 -13.61
CA ALA A 64 28.05 -42.34 -15.06
C ALA A 64 29.05 -43.26 -15.76
N PHE A 65 28.83 -43.58 -17.06
CA PHE A 65 29.81 -43.52 -18.16
C PHE A 65 29.16 -43.84 -19.53
N ALA A 66 29.52 -43.02 -20.53
CA ALA A 66 29.78 -43.18 -21.98
C ALA A 66 29.45 -44.53 -22.70
N GLU A 67 29.30 -44.72 -24.03
CA GLU A 67 29.68 -44.02 -25.27
C GLU A 67 29.11 -44.81 -26.49
N LEU A 68 29.01 -44.18 -27.69
CA LEU A 68 29.21 -44.69 -29.09
C LEU A 68 28.14 -44.15 -30.10
N VAL A 69 28.45 -43.20 -31.00
CA VAL A 69 29.16 -43.32 -32.32
C VAL A 69 28.39 -44.22 -33.31
N SER A 70 28.03 -43.94 -34.58
CA SER A 70 28.25 -42.90 -35.62
C SER A 70 27.18 -43.10 -36.72
N VAL A 71 26.95 -42.20 -37.69
CA VAL A 71 27.42 -42.35 -39.09
C VAL A 71 27.12 -41.08 -39.92
N ARG A 72 28.14 -40.68 -40.68
CA ARG A 72 28.22 -39.70 -41.78
C ARG A 72 27.10 -39.80 -42.83
N MET A 73 26.83 -38.68 -43.54
CA MET A 73 27.12 -38.53 -44.98
C MET A 73 27.22 -37.04 -45.39
N ARG A 74 28.36 -36.75 -46.03
CA ARG A 74 28.75 -35.62 -46.90
C ARG A 74 27.81 -35.54 -48.13
N LYS A 75 27.74 -34.55 -49.02
CA LYS A 75 28.32 -33.21 -49.32
C LYS A 75 27.72 -32.88 -50.72
N ASP A 76 27.41 -31.62 -51.03
CA ASP A 76 27.79 -30.92 -52.28
C ASP A 76 27.03 -29.60 -52.47
N GLU A 77 27.78 -28.52 -52.27
CA GLU A 77 27.70 -27.19 -52.90
C GLU A 77 28.07 -27.31 -54.42
N PRO A 78 27.93 -26.28 -55.32
CA PRO A 78 28.47 -24.93 -55.07
C PRO A 78 27.92 -23.69 -55.85
N ASN A 79 28.42 -22.52 -55.39
CA ASN A 79 28.74 -21.27 -56.12
C ASN A 79 27.58 -20.35 -56.58
N ALA A 80 27.65 -19.00 -56.53
CA ALA A 80 28.78 -18.08 -56.46
C ALA A 80 28.38 -16.68 -55.91
N VAL A 81 29.20 -16.20 -54.97
CA VAL A 81 29.92 -14.91 -54.88
C VAL A 81 29.28 -13.55 -55.22
N HIS A 82 29.48 -12.65 -54.25
CA HIS A 82 29.83 -11.20 -54.28
C HIS A 82 28.79 -10.26 -53.62
N SER A 83 29.04 -9.79 -52.39
CA SER A 83 29.82 -8.58 -52.02
C SER A 83 29.12 -7.28 -52.44
N SER A 84 29.01 -6.19 -51.68
CA SER A 84 29.29 -5.80 -50.29
C SER A 84 28.86 -4.33 -50.15
N SER A 85 28.71 -3.88 -48.90
CA SER A 85 29.07 -2.55 -48.36
C SER A 85 28.31 -1.26 -48.76
N ASP A 86 27.81 -0.61 -47.70
CA ASP A 86 27.93 0.81 -47.32
C ASP A 86 27.30 1.92 -48.18
N ALA A 87 26.38 2.69 -47.56
CA ALA A 87 26.64 4.06 -47.10
C ALA A 87 25.34 4.81 -46.71
N GLN A 88 25.29 5.32 -45.48
CA GLN A 88 24.52 6.50 -45.05
C GLN A 88 25.20 7.81 -45.58
N PRO A 89 24.79 9.07 -45.27
CA PRO A 89 23.50 9.73 -44.97
C PRO A 89 23.32 11.11 -45.69
N ARG A 90 22.30 11.91 -45.26
CA ARG A 90 22.09 13.39 -45.36
C ARG A 90 21.28 13.91 -46.57
N SER A 91 20.06 14.46 -46.36
CA SER A 91 19.67 15.81 -45.84
C SER A 91 19.72 16.89 -46.92
N ILE A 92 18.63 17.68 -47.06
CA ILE A 92 18.59 19.17 -47.13
C ILE A 92 17.25 19.70 -47.72
N THR A 93 16.48 20.34 -46.82
CA THR A 93 15.71 21.62 -46.88
C THR A 93 14.58 21.95 -47.89
N ALA A 94 13.40 22.23 -47.29
CA ALA A 94 12.64 23.50 -47.19
C ALA A 94 12.18 24.32 -48.41
N ALA A 95 10.86 24.66 -48.44
CA ALA A 95 10.25 25.99 -48.62
C ALA A 95 8.70 25.87 -48.53
N GLN A 96 8.01 26.35 -47.48
CA GLN A 96 7.31 27.65 -47.35
C GLN A 96 6.33 28.02 -48.49
N PHE A 97 5.02 28.13 -48.20
CA PHE A 97 4.23 29.39 -48.14
C PHE A 97 2.71 29.15 -47.92
N ASN A 98 2.16 29.84 -46.92
CA ASN A 98 0.74 30.11 -46.57
C ASN A 98 0.13 31.18 -47.53
N PRO A 99 -1.09 31.75 -47.32
CA PRO A 99 -2.44 31.23 -47.03
C PRO A 99 -3.53 31.93 -47.92
N ARG A 100 -4.84 31.57 -47.79
CA ARG A 100 -6.00 32.51 -47.64
C ARG A 100 -7.37 31.90 -48.06
N VAL A 101 -8.29 32.04 -47.13
CA VAL A 101 -9.78 31.95 -47.15
C VAL A 101 -10.31 33.28 -47.78
N PRO A 102 -11.49 33.40 -48.48
CA PRO A 102 -12.80 33.34 -47.81
C PRO A 102 -14.09 32.94 -48.59
N ASP A 103 -15.04 32.46 -47.78
CA ASP A 103 -16.47 32.79 -47.61
C ASP A 103 -17.55 32.83 -48.72
N ASP A 104 -18.67 32.20 -48.31
CA ASP A 104 -20.09 32.59 -48.35
C ASP A 104 -20.97 32.59 -49.62
N ARG A 105 -22.07 31.84 -49.45
CA ARG A 105 -23.49 32.15 -49.70
C ARG A 105 -24.04 32.37 -51.12
N SER A 106 -24.88 31.41 -51.47
CA SER A 106 -26.32 31.58 -51.77
C SER A 106 -26.79 32.05 -53.15
N THR A 107 -27.81 31.30 -53.59
CA THR A 107 -29.00 31.68 -54.36
C THR A 107 -28.93 31.78 -55.88
N SER A 108 -29.61 30.79 -56.50
CA SER A 108 -30.59 30.88 -57.59
C SER A 108 -30.22 31.62 -58.88
N TYR A 109 -30.37 30.98 -60.04
CA TYR A 109 -31.54 31.13 -60.89
C TYR A 109 -31.45 30.27 -62.17
N SER A 110 -32.62 29.73 -62.52
CA SER A 110 -33.13 29.48 -63.87
C SER A 110 -32.34 28.60 -64.85
N CYS A 111 -32.91 27.42 -65.02
CA CYS A 111 -33.07 26.68 -66.27
C CYS A 111 -33.17 27.60 -67.51
N SER A 112 -32.34 27.34 -68.50
CA SER A 112 -32.66 27.57 -69.91
C SER A 112 -32.23 26.34 -70.70
N THR A 113 -33.26 25.62 -71.13
CA THR A 113 -33.23 24.50 -72.05
C THR A 113 -32.69 24.94 -73.40
N ARG A 114 -31.58 24.32 -73.83
CA ARG A 114 -31.37 24.01 -75.25
C ARG A 114 -30.86 22.58 -75.34
N ALA A 115 -31.69 21.76 -75.97
CA ALA A 115 -31.46 20.37 -76.24
C ALA A 115 -30.22 20.22 -77.15
N GLU A 116 -29.18 19.62 -76.61
CA GLU A 116 -28.19 18.89 -77.38
C GLU A 116 -28.23 17.42 -76.96
N SER A 117 -28.05 16.57 -77.96
CA SER A 117 -28.39 15.16 -78.01
C SER A 117 -28.05 14.35 -76.75
N THR A 118 -29.07 13.71 -76.19
CA THR A 118 -28.94 12.52 -75.34
C THR A 118 -28.20 11.40 -76.09
N ARG A 119 -26.88 11.35 -75.96
CA ARG A 119 -26.20 10.04 -75.95
C ARG A 119 -26.39 9.52 -74.53
N SER A 120 -27.21 8.48 -74.39
CA SER A 120 -27.26 7.68 -73.18
C SER A 120 -25.81 7.34 -72.79
N GLU A 121 -25.29 7.94 -71.72
CA GLU A 121 -24.03 7.48 -71.13
C GLU A 121 -24.27 6.01 -70.76
N SER A 122 -23.63 5.11 -71.51
CA SER A 122 -23.77 3.68 -71.33
C SER A 122 -23.33 3.34 -69.91
N ARG A 123 -24.30 3.08 -69.03
CA ARG A 123 -24.03 2.62 -67.67
C ARG A 123 -23.37 1.25 -67.75
N LEU A 124 -22.22 1.12 -67.11
CA LEU A 124 -21.54 -0.14 -66.95
C LEU A 124 -22.22 -0.91 -65.82
N GLN A 125 -22.71 -2.10 -66.13
CA GLN A 125 -23.14 -3.09 -65.16
C GLN A 125 -22.03 -4.13 -65.02
N PHE A 126 -21.58 -4.41 -63.80
CA PHE A 126 -20.57 -5.44 -63.55
C PHE A 126 -20.86 -6.17 -62.24
N PHE A 127 -20.26 -7.34 -62.11
CA PHE A 127 -20.45 -8.25 -61.00
C PHE A 127 -19.26 -8.17 -60.06
N ILE A 128 -19.50 -8.07 -58.75
CA ILE A 128 -18.47 -8.17 -57.73
C ILE A 128 -18.70 -9.46 -56.95
N LYS A 129 -17.80 -10.42 -57.10
CA LYS A 129 -17.80 -11.67 -56.36
C LYS A 129 -16.97 -11.51 -55.09
N MET A 130 -17.58 -11.73 -53.93
CA MET A 130 -16.87 -11.80 -52.67
C MET A 130 -16.20 -13.17 -52.55
N ILE A 131 -14.87 -13.19 -52.46
CA ILE A 131 -14.11 -14.45 -52.38
C ILE A 131 -14.44 -15.26 -51.10
N PRO A 132 -14.63 -14.67 -49.90
CA PRO A 132 -14.87 -15.44 -48.68
C PRO A 132 -16.18 -16.25 -48.69
N GLU A 133 -17.30 -15.67 -49.14
CA GLU A 133 -18.62 -16.34 -49.12
C GLU A 133 -19.15 -16.76 -50.50
N GLY A 134 -18.44 -16.46 -51.59
CA GLY A 134 -18.86 -16.76 -52.97
C GLY A 134 -20.05 -15.94 -53.49
N LYS A 135 -20.60 -15.03 -52.67
CA LYS A 135 -21.74 -14.17 -53.01
C LYS A 135 -21.36 -13.18 -54.11
N THR A 136 -22.16 -13.12 -55.16
CA THR A 136 -21.97 -12.19 -56.29
C THR A 136 -23.02 -11.08 -56.24
N MET A 137 -22.58 -9.84 -56.30
CA MET A 137 -23.45 -8.66 -56.30
C MET A 137 -23.33 -7.90 -57.61
N VAL A 138 -24.42 -7.26 -58.03
CA VAL A 138 -24.48 -6.49 -59.27
C VAL A 138 -24.42 -5.02 -58.92
N PHE A 139 -23.51 -4.29 -59.56
CA PHE A 139 -23.41 -2.85 -59.42
C PHE A 139 -23.52 -2.15 -60.78
N GLN A 140 -24.04 -0.93 -60.76
CA GLN A 140 -24.21 -0.10 -61.94
C GLN A 140 -23.54 1.26 -61.73
N PHE A 141 -22.56 1.59 -62.57
CA PHE A 141 -21.76 2.81 -62.47
C PHE A 141 -21.57 3.46 -63.84
N CYS A 142 -21.18 4.74 -63.85
CA CYS A 142 -20.76 5.43 -65.05
C CYS A 142 -19.27 5.12 -65.32
N PRO A 143 -18.82 5.01 -66.59
CA PRO A 143 -17.41 4.77 -66.92
C PRO A 143 -16.42 5.80 -66.35
N ARG A 144 -16.91 7.00 -66.04
CA ARG A 144 -16.15 8.11 -65.43
C ARG A 144 -16.02 8.01 -63.92
N ASP A 145 -16.79 7.13 -63.27
CA ASP A 145 -16.72 6.93 -61.84
C ASP A 145 -15.37 6.34 -61.44
N THR A 146 -14.89 6.68 -60.26
CA THR A 146 -13.60 6.20 -59.74
C THR A 146 -13.76 4.87 -59.02
N VAL A 147 -12.68 4.08 -58.96
CA VAL A 147 -12.65 2.86 -58.14
C VAL A 147 -12.96 3.17 -56.67
N ARG A 148 -12.60 4.37 -56.18
CA ARG A 148 -13.01 4.85 -54.85
C ARG A 148 -14.53 4.86 -54.67
N SER A 149 -15.27 5.41 -55.63
CA SER A 149 -16.75 5.44 -55.55
C SER A 149 -17.37 4.03 -55.53
N VAL A 150 -16.72 3.06 -56.17
CA VAL A 150 -17.11 1.65 -56.09
C VAL A 150 -16.87 1.09 -54.69
N HIS A 151 -15.72 1.38 -54.08
CA HIS A 151 -15.44 0.99 -52.70
C HIS A 151 -16.42 1.59 -51.68
N ASP A 152 -16.75 2.87 -51.82
CA ASP A 152 -17.70 3.56 -50.95
C ASP A 152 -19.10 2.93 -51.08
N ARG A 153 -19.51 2.58 -52.31
CA ARG A 153 -20.78 1.89 -52.56
C ARG A 153 -20.81 0.47 -52.02
N ILE A 154 -19.70 -0.26 -52.10
CA ILE A 154 -19.57 -1.59 -51.48
C ILE A 154 -19.71 -1.45 -49.98
N GLN A 155 -19.05 -0.49 -49.33
CA GLN A 155 -19.18 -0.26 -47.89
C GLN A 155 -20.64 0.02 -47.50
N LEU A 156 -21.35 0.83 -48.29
CA LEU A 156 -22.75 1.14 -48.04
C LEU A 156 -23.68 -0.09 -48.16
N VAL A 157 -23.36 -1.03 -49.05
CA VAL A 157 -24.19 -2.23 -49.30
C VAL A 157 -23.81 -3.41 -48.40
N THR A 158 -22.53 -3.60 -48.08
CA THR A 158 -22.04 -4.77 -47.33
C THR A 158 -21.64 -4.47 -45.89
N GLY A 159 -21.40 -3.19 -45.55
CA GLY A 159 -20.85 -2.77 -44.27
C GLY A 159 -19.32 -2.96 -44.15
N ILE A 160 -18.64 -3.53 -45.16
CA ILE A 160 -17.18 -3.75 -45.12
C ILE A 160 -16.47 -2.40 -45.27
N PRO A 161 -15.64 -1.95 -44.31
CA PRO A 161 -14.94 -0.66 -44.40
C PRO A 161 -14.05 -0.55 -45.65
N VAL A 162 -14.04 0.61 -46.33
CA VAL A 162 -13.26 0.85 -47.57
C VAL A 162 -11.78 0.45 -47.46
N HIS A 163 -11.16 0.66 -46.30
CA HIS A 163 -9.74 0.34 -46.08
C HIS A 163 -9.46 -1.18 -46.01
N GLU A 164 -10.47 -2.01 -45.80
CA GLU A 164 -10.37 -3.47 -45.77
C GLU A 164 -10.71 -4.10 -47.13
N GLN A 165 -11.17 -3.29 -48.09
CA GLN A 165 -11.56 -3.75 -49.41
C GLN A 165 -10.38 -3.74 -50.38
N ARG A 166 -10.26 -4.80 -51.18
CA ARG A 166 -9.35 -4.88 -52.34
C ARG A 166 -10.12 -5.42 -53.54
N LEU A 167 -10.22 -4.61 -54.60
CA LEU A 167 -10.85 -5.03 -55.85
C LEU A 167 -9.80 -5.53 -56.83
N ILE A 168 -10.03 -6.72 -57.38
CA ILE A 168 -9.16 -7.38 -58.37
C ILE A 168 -9.95 -7.58 -59.65
N TYR A 169 -9.36 -7.15 -60.77
CA TYR A 169 -9.91 -7.37 -62.11
C TYR A 169 -8.81 -7.91 -63.03
N ARG A 170 -9.06 -9.03 -63.71
CA ARG A 170 -8.09 -9.73 -64.58
C ARG A 170 -6.72 -9.95 -63.91
N GLY A 171 -6.73 -10.36 -62.64
CA GLY A 171 -5.52 -10.59 -61.85
C GLY A 171 -4.74 -9.33 -61.43
N LYS A 172 -5.27 -8.12 -61.68
CA LYS A 172 -4.65 -6.85 -61.26
C LYS A 172 -5.49 -6.16 -60.20
N GLN A 173 -4.83 -5.68 -59.15
CA GLN A 173 -5.46 -4.85 -58.13
C GLN A 173 -5.81 -3.47 -58.70
N LEU A 174 -7.06 -3.05 -58.52
CA LEU A 174 -7.53 -1.73 -58.94
C LEU A 174 -7.05 -0.66 -57.95
N GLN A 175 -6.59 0.46 -58.50
CA GLN A 175 -6.09 1.62 -57.74
C GLN A 175 -7.22 2.63 -57.53
N TRP A 176 -7.34 3.19 -56.32
CA TRP A 176 -8.45 4.06 -55.92
C TRP A 176 -8.65 5.30 -56.80
N GLU A 177 -7.54 5.86 -57.29
CA GLU A 177 -7.53 7.11 -58.06
C GLU A 177 -7.91 6.93 -59.53
N ARG A 178 -8.01 5.67 -60.01
CA ARG A 178 -8.33 5.40 -61.43
C ARG A 178 -9.83 5.35 -61.67
N THR A 179 -10.23 5.75 -62.88
CA THR A 179 -11.62 5.61 -63.36
C THR A 179 -11.91 4.19 -63.84
N LEU A 180 -13.20 3.79 -63.86
CA LEU A 180 -13.61 2.48 -64.37
C LEU A 180 -13.24 2.29 -65.85
N ALA A 181 -13.27 3.37 -66.65
CA ALA A 181 -12.78 3.39 -68.03
C ALA A 181 -11.26 3.15 -68.12
N GLU A 182 -10.45 3.79 -67.27
CA GLU A 182 -9.00 3.57 -67.20
C GLU A 182 -8.63 2.15 -66.75
N CYS A 183 -9.50 1.51 -65.96
CA CYS A 183 -9.36 0.13 -65.55
C CYS A 183 -9.82 -0.86 -66.62
N SER A 184 -10.30 -0.38 -67.76
CA SER A 184 -10.84 -1.18 -68.87
C SER A 184 -11.95 -2.14 -68.42
N ILE A 185 -12.77 -1.73 -67.45
CA ILE A 185 -13.90 -2.53 -66.96
C ILE A 185 -15.02 -2.47 -68.00
N GLN A 186 -15.41 -3.63 -68.51
CA GLN A 186 -16.47 -3.78 -69.52
C GLN A 186 -17.82 -4.09 -68.86
N ASN A 187 -18.89 -3.96 -69.63
CA ASN A 187 -20.19 -4.46 -69.20
C ASN A 187 -20.11 -5.97 -68.95
N ASP A 188 -20.80 -6.43 -67.92
CA ASP A 188 -20.85 -7.83 -67.46
C ASP A 188 -19.49 -8.38 -66.96
N ALA A 189 -18.54 -7.51 -66.66
CA ALA A 189 -17.25 -7.89 -66.07
C ALA A 189 -17.42 -8.51 -64.67
N GLY A 190 -16.63 -9.54 -64.37
CA GLY A 190 -16.49 -10.09 -63.01
C GLY A 190 -15.28 -9.48 -62.30
N LEU A 191 -15.51 -8.78 -61.20
CA LEU A 191 -14.50 -8.29 -60.26
C LEU A 191 -14.51 -9.18 -59.02
N GLU A 192 -13.35 -9.37 -58.42
CA GLU A 192 -13.19 -10.09 -57.16
C GLU A 192 -12.95 -9.10 -56.03
N LEU A 193 -13.80 -9.14 -55.00
CA LEU A 193 -13.57 -8.43 -53.75
C LEU A 193 -12.84 -9.36 -52.77
N VAL A 194 -11.62 -8.95 -52.42
CA VAL A 194 -10.74 -9.63 -51.47
C VAL A 194 -10.53 -8.73 -50.26
N GLY A 195 -10.51 -9.29 -49.06
CA GLY A 195 -10.10 -8.54 -47.87
C GLY A 195 -8.63 -8.14 -47.96
N ARG A 196 -8.27 -6.93 -47.52
CA ARG A 196 -6.85 -6.61 -47.27
C ARG A 196 -6.38 -7.44 -46.09
N MET A 197 -5.39 -8.31 -46.31
CA MET A 197 -4.70 -9.01 -45.21
C MET A 197 -4.03 -7.98 -44.31
N ARG A 198 -4.40 -7.96 -43.03
CA ARG A 198 -3.60 -7.31 -41.98
C ARG A 198 -2.39 -8.20 -41.75
N SER A 199 -1.16 -7.75 -42.04
CA SER A 199 0.01 -8.50 -41.59
C SER A 199 0.18 -8.27 -40.10
N THR A 200 -0.20 -9.25 -39.30
CA THR A 200 0.09 -9.28 -37.86
C THR A 200 1.19 -10.30 -37.60
N GLY A 201 2.09 -9.99 -36.67
CA GLY A 201 3.06 -10.96 -36.15
C GLY A 201 2.42 -12.12 -35.38
N HIS A 202 1.12 -12.03 -35.06
CA HIS A 202 0.37 -13.06 -34.32
C HIS A 202 -0.93 -13.43 -35.05
N PRO A 203 -0.85 -14.20 -36.15
CA PRO A 203 -2.01 -14.58 -36.96
C PRO A 203 -3.01 -15.44 -36.19
N HIS A 204 -2.53 -16.32 -35.31
CA HIS A 204 -3.38 -17.20 -34.51
C HIS A 204 -4.21 -16.42 -33.47
N ALA A 205 -3.58 -15.47 -32.78
CA ALA A 205 -4.26 -14.56 -31.86
C ALA A 205 -5.37 -13.76 -32.55
N TRP A 206 -5.09 -13.26 -33.76
CA TRP A 206 -6.09 -12.59 -34.59
C TRP A 206 -7.28 -13.49 -34.92
N GLN A 207 -7.04 -14.75 -35.33
CA GLN A 207 -8.12 -15.70 -35.64
C GLN A 207 -9.00 -16.01 -34.42
N VAL A 208 -8.40 -16.13 -33.23
CA VAL A 208 -9.15 -16.37 -32.00
C VAL A 208 -10.05 -15.18 -31.67
N VAL A 209 -9.52 -13.96 -31.73
CA VAL A 209 -10.27 -12.72 -31.43
C VAL A 209 -11.32 -12.41 -32.51
N ASP A 210 -11.00 -12.61 -33.79
CA ASP A 210 -11.97 -12.48 -34.89
C ASP A 210 -13.14 -13.44 -34.71
N GLY A 211 -12.87 -14.68 -34.26
CA GLY A 211 -13.90 -15.64 -33.87
C GLY A 211 -14.83 -15.12 -32.78
N ILE A 212 -14.29 -14.45 -31.75
CA ILE A 212 -15.11 -13.80 -30.70
C ILE A 212 -16.00 -12.73 -31.31
N VAL A 213 -15.44 -11.80 -32.09
CA VAL A 213 -16.17 -10.68 -32.70
C VAL A 213 -17.25 -11.19 -33.66
N SER A 214 -16.97 -12.25 -34.41
CA SER A 214 -17.92 -12.90 -35.32
C SER A 214 -19.13 -13.48 -34.59
N VAL A 215 -18.90 -14.23 -33.49
CA VAL A 215 -19.99 -14.75 -32.65
C VAL A 215 -20.84 -13.62 -32.08
N VAL A 216 -20.19 -12.58 -31.56
CA VAL A 216 -20.85 -11.39 -31.03
C VAL A 216 -21.72 -10.70 -32.08
N CYS A 217 -21.21 -10.51 -33.30
CA CYS A 217 -21.95 -9.89 -34.40
C CYS A 217 -23.19 -10.69 -34.79
N ARG A 218 -23.10 -12.03 -34.80
CA ARG A 218 -24.24 -12.93 -35.08
C ARG A 218 -25.31 -12.83 -34.00
N LEU A 219 -24.91 -12.81 -32.72
CA LEU A 219 -25.84 -12.60 -31.60
C LEU A 219 -26.54 -11.23 -31.68
N CYS A 220 -25.80 -10.18 -32.05
CA CYS A 220 -26.38 -8.84 -32.23
C CYS A 220 -27.37 -8.77 -33.42
N ARG A 221 -27.27 -9.68 -34.39
CA ARG A 221 -28.23 -9.82 -35.50
C ARG A 221 -29.47 -10.65 -35.15
N GLY A 222 -29.55 -11.17 -33.93
CA GLY A 222 -30.68 -12.00 -33.46
C GLY A 222 -30.54 -13.49 -33.77
N GLU A 223 -29.36 -13.97 -34.17
CA GLU A 223 -29.12 -15.41 -34.31
C GLU A 223 -29.01 -16.09 -32.93
N THR A 224 -29.80 -17.14 -32.71
CA THR A 224 -29.69 -17.97 -31.50
C THR A 224 -28.55 -18.97 -31.63
N ILE A 225 -27.47 -18.74 -30.89
CA ILE A 225 -26.33 -19.65 -30.79
C ILE A 225 -26.35 -20.32 -29.41
N LEU A 226 -26.63 -21.63 -29.37
CA LEU A 226 -26.58 -22.41 -28.14
C LEU A 226 -25.13 -22.40 -27.60
N THR A 227 -24.93 -22.12 -26.32
CA THR A 227 -23.60 -22.03 -25.66
C THR A 227 -22.68 -20.88 -26.10
N ALA A 228 -23.22 -19.82 -26.74
CA ALA A 228 -22.40 -18.71 -27.21
C ALA A 228 -21.49 -18.07 -26.14
N ALA A 229 -22.00 -17.92 -24.91
CA ALA A 229 -21.20 -17.42 -23.78
C ALA A 229 -20.00 -18.33 -23.47
N ASN A 230 -20.17 -19.65 -23.56
CA ASN A 230 -19.07 -20.60 -23.31
C ASN A 230 -18.05 -20.59 -24.44
N ASP A 231 -18.49 -20.48 -25.70
CA ASP A 231 -17.58 -20.37 -26.85
C ASP A 231 -16.73 -19.09 -26.77
N ILE A 232 -17.37 -17.94 -26.44
CA ILE A 232 -16.65 -16.68 -26.23
C ILE A 232 -15.64 -16.81 -25.08
N LYS A 233 -16.04 -17.38 -23.94
CA LYS A 233 -15.13 -17.59 -22.79
C LYS A 233 -13.95 -18.50 -23.12
N GLN A 234 -14.19 -19.61 -23.82
CA GLN A 234 -13.13 -20.54 -24.21
C GLN A 234 -12.12 -19.88 -25.15
N ARG A 235 -12.59 -19.10 -26.12
CA ARG A 235 -11.73 -18.31 -27.01
C ARG A 235 -10.96 -17.23 -26.24
N MET A 236 -11.59 -16.58 -25.27
CA MET A 236 -10.96 -15.59 -24.41
C MET A 236 -9.83 -16.20 -23.59
N THR A 237 -10.09 -17.33 -22.92
CA THR A 237 -9.07 -18.08 -22.17
C THR A 237 -7.93 -18.47 -23.10
N LYS A 238 -8.25 -19.04 -24.27
CA LYS A 238 -7.26 -19.44 -25.27
C LYS A 238 -6.36 -18.29 -25.70
N PHE A 239 -6.93 -17.12 -25.98
CA PHE A 239 -6.17 -15.92 -26.34
C PHE A 239 -5.20 -15.49 -25.24
N LEU A 240 -5.62 -15.55 -23.97
CA LEU A 240 -4.80 -15.15 -22.83
C LEU A 240 -3.71 -16.19 -22.50
N THR A 241 -4.01 -17.49 -22.60
CA THR A 241 -3.05 -18.58 -22.34
C THR A 241 -2.01 -18.72 -23.45
N GLU A 242 -2.34 -18.34 -24.69
CA GLU A 242 -1.42 -18.36 -25.84
C GLU A 242 -0.52 -17.11 -25.92
N THR A 243 -0.48 -16.30 -24.85
CA THR A 243 0.41 -15.13 -24.79
C THR A 243 1.88 -15.57 -24.94
N PRO A 244 2.68 -14.92 -25.81
CA PRO A 244 4.09 -15.28 -26.00
C PRO A 244 4.88 -15.24 -24.68
N LYS A 245 5.83 -16.16 -24.51
CA LYS A 245 6.80 -16.10 -23.39
C LYS A 245 7.86 -15.00 -23.57
N ASP A 246 8.05 -14.54 -24.81
CA ASP A 246 8.96 -13.48 -25.20
C ASP A 246 8.34 -12.10 -24.92
N GLU A 247 8.90 -11.38 -23.94
CA GLU A 247 8.38 -10.11 -23.41
C GLU A 247 8.21 -9.03 -24.50
N GLU A 248 9.09 -9.00 -25.52
CA GLU A 248 9.00 -8.01 -26.62
C GLU A 248 7.75 -8.22 -27.50
N ARG A 249 7.23 -9.45 -27.54
CA ARG A 249 6.09 -9.84 -28.39
C ARG A 249 4.75 -9.77 -27.66
N VAL A 250 4.76 -9.69 -26.34
CA VAL A 250 3.54 -9.63 -25.51
C VAL A 250 2.66 -8.41 -25.84
N PRO A 251 3.21 -7.17 -25.97
CA PRO A 251 2.40 -6.00 -26.31
C PRO A 251 1.70 -6.16 -27.66
N GLY A 252 2.40 -6.69 -28.67
CA GLY A 252 1.86 -6.93 -30.00
C GLY A 252 0.73 -7.97 -30.01
N HIS A 253 0.84 -9.02 -29.20
CA HIS A 253 -0.20 -10.04 -29.03
C HIS A 253 -1.47 -9.47 -28.38
N LEU A 254 -1.33 -8.79 -27.25
CA LEU A 254 -2.46 -8.24 -26.51
C LEU A 254 -3.15 -7.09 -27.25
N GLN A 255 -2.39 -6.28 -28.00
CA GLN A 255 -2.92 -5.19 -28.83
C GLN A 255 -3.88 -5.67 -29.94
N ILE A 256 -3.85 -6.95 -30.31
CA ILE A 256 -4.79 -7.53 -31.29
C ILE A 256 -6.21 -7.46 -30.77
N PHE A 257 -6.42 -7.63 -29.47
CA PHE A 257 -7.73 -7.54 -28.85
C PHE A 257 -8.38 -6.17 -29.10
N LEU A 258 -7.59 -5.10 -28.94
CA LEU A 258 -7.99 -3.72 -29.26
C LEU A 258 -8.12 -3.50 -30.77
N SER A 259 -7.17 -3.99 -31.57
CA SER A 259 -7.14 -3.80 -33.02
C SER A 259 -8.31 -4.46 -33.76
N CYS A 260 -8.87 -5.53 -33.20
CA CYS A 260 -10.08 -6.19 -33.68
C CYS A 260 -11.37 -5.58 -33.13
N SER A 261 -11.30 -4.50 -32.34
CA SER A 261 -12.45 -3.87 -31.69
C SER A 261 -13.26 -4.83 -30.81
N ALA A 262 -12.61 -5.83 -30.22
CA ALA A 262 -13.27 -6.83 -29.39
C ALA A 262 -13.96 -6.23 -28.15
N PRO A 263 -13.38 -5.23 -27.43
CA PRO A 263 -14.08 -4.55 -26.35
C PRO A 263 -15.36 -3.87 -26.81
N ALA A 264 -15.30 -3.13 -27.93
CA ALA A 264 -16.46 -2.44 -28.50
C ALA A 264 -17.57 -3.43 -28.92
N ALA A 265 -17.21 -4.56 -29.52
CA ALA A 265 -18.16 -5.60 -29.87
C ALA A 265 -18.85 -6.18 -28.63
N LEU A 266 -18.09 -6.53 -27.59
CA LEU A 266 -18.64 -7.10 -26.35
C LEU A 266 -19.53 -6.11 -25.59
N VAL A 267 -19.15 -4.83 -25.54
CA VAL A 267 -20.00 -3.79 -24.95
C VAL A 267 -21.26 -3.57 -25.79
N MET A 268 -21.17 -3.62 -27.12
CA MET A 268 -22.35 -3.58 -27.99
C MET A 268 -23.31 -4.74 -27.71
N LEU A 269 -22.79 -5.94 -27.46
CA LEU A 269 -23.59 -7.10 -27.04
C LEU A 269 -24.23 -6.87 -25.68
N TYR A 270 -23.53 -6.24 -24.74
CA TYR A 270 -24.07 -5.90 -23.43
C TYR A 270 -25.23 -4.90 -23.52
N MET A 271 -25.11 -3.91 -24.41
CA MET A 271 -26.13 -2.87 -24.64
C MET A 271 -27.26 -3.33 -25.58
N SER A 272 -27.23 -4.56 -26.07
CA SER A 272 -28.22 -5.08 -27.03
C SER A 272 -29.59 -5.26 -26.37
N PRO A 273 -30.70 -4.86 -27.03
CA PRO A 273 -32.06 -5.06 -26.53
C PRO A 273 -32.53 -6.52 -26.59
N ILE A 274 -31.80 -7.39 -27.28
CA ILE A 274 -32.13 -8.82 -27.43
C ILE A 274 -31.92 -9.56 -26.10
N LYS A 275 -32.94 -10.31 -25.68
CA LYS A 275 -32.94 -11.08 -24.42
C LYS A 275 -31.79 -12.11 -24.40
N GLY A 276 -31.03 -12.13 -23.31
CA GLY A 276 -29.89 -13.04 -23.09
C GLY A 276 -28.55 -12.54 -23.64
N ASN A 277 -28.53 -11.55 -24.54
CA ASN A 277 -27.28 -10.96 -25.03
C ASN A 277 -26.55 -10.20 -23.92
N LYS A 278 -27.29 -9.45 -23.09
CA LYS A 278 -26.74 -8.76 -21.92
C LYS A 278 -26.01 -9.73 -20.99
N ASP A 279 -26.67 -10.82 -20.58
CA ASP A 279 -26.10 -11.83 -19.69
C ASP A 279 -24.90 -12.54 -20.33
N CYS A 280 -24.95 -12.81 -21.64
CA CYS A 280 -23.85 -13.40 -22.38
C CYS A 280 -22.61 -12.48 -22.37
N ALA A 281 -22.80 -11.19 -22.62
CA ALA A 281 -21.72 -10.20 -22.61
C ALA A 281 -21.17 -9.99 -21.20
N ASP A 282 -22.05 -9.84 -20.20
CA ASP A 282 -21.70 -9.71 -18.79
C ASP A 282 -20.83 -10.86 -18.33
N SER A 283 -21.27 -12.09 -18.61
CA SER A 283 -20.53 -13.30 -18.26
C SER A 283 -19.18 -13.41 -18.97
N SER A 284 -19.09 -12.92 -20.22
CA SER A 284 -17.86 -12.97 -21.01
C SER A 284 -16.83 -11.93 -20.56
N ILE A 285 -17.27 -10.70 -20.29
CA ILE A 285 -16.41 -9.61 -19.78
C ILE A 285 -15.98 -9.95 -18.35
N SER A 286 -16.90 -10.38 -17.49
CA SER A 286 -16.57 -10.80 -16.12
C SER A 286 -15.58 -11.96 -16.09
N HIS A 287 -15.66 -12.91 -17.05
CA HIS A 287 -14.68 -13.99 -17.18
C HIS A 287 -13.27 -13.46 -17.51
N PHE A 288 -13.18 -12.46 -18.40
CA PHE A 288 -11.90 -11.79 -18.70
C PHE A 288 -11.34 -11.09 -17.46
N LEU A 289 -12.15 -10.33 -16.72
CA LEU A 289 -11.73 -9.63 -15.51
C LEU A 289 -11.31 -10.60 -14.39
N ASN A 290 -12.07 -11.66 -14.17
CA ASN A 290 -11.76 -12.69 -13.18
C ASN A 290 -10.48 -13.46 -13.53
N PHE A 291 -10.24 -13.70 -14.82
CA PHE A 291 -8.97 -14.25 -15.27
C PHE A 291 -7.83 -13.33 -14.83
N LEU A 292 -7.92 -12.01 -15.01
CA LEU A 292 -6.85 -11.09 -14.59
C LEU A 292 -6.66 -11.04 -13.06
N ASN A 293 -7.74 -11.11 -12.28
CA ASN A 293 -7.69 -11.01 -10.82
C ASN A 293 -7.28 -12.30 -10.08
N SER A 294 -7.23 -13.45 -10.75
CA SER A 294 -6.96 -14.75 -10.12
C SER A 294 -5.47 -14.93 -9.73
N SER A 295 -5.21 -15.51 -8.54
CA SER A 295 -3.85 -15.75 -8.02
C SER A 295 -3.16 -16.99 -8.59
N ARG A 296 -3.90 -17.86 -9.29
CA ARG A 296 -3.41 -19.12 -9.91
C ARG A 296 -3.10 -18.99 -11.40
N ASN A 297 -2.75 -17.79 -11.87
CA ASN A 297 -2.66 -17.50 -13.29
C ASN A 297 -1.36 -17.96 -13.94
N GLU A 298 -1.48 -18.45 -15.18
CA GLU A 298 -0.34 -18.74 -16.05
C GLU A 298 0.28 -17.49 -16.69
N LEU A 299 -0.40 -16.33 -16.63
CA LEU A 299 0.13 -15.05 -17.12
C LEU A 299 0.92 -14.35 -15.99
N PRO A 300 2.26 -14.20 -16.12
CA PRO A 300 3.09 -13.48 -15.15
C PRO A 300 2.58 -12.07 -14.86
N LYS A 301 2.61 -11.66 -13.58
CA LYS A 301 2.29 -10.29 -13.10
C LYS A 301 2.86 -9.15 -13.95
N PRO A 302 4.12 -9.17 -14.47
CA PRO A 302 4.62 -8.10 -15.34
C PRO A 302 3.80 -7.89 -16.62
N TYR A 303 3.12 -8.92 -17.13
CA TYR A 303 2.33 -8.83 -18.36
C TYR A 303 0.90 -8.31 -18.14
N HIS A 304 0.45 -8.27 -16.89
CA HIS A 304 -0.88 -7.73 -16.53
C HIS A 304 -0.98 -6.24 -16.88
N ASN A 305 0.14 -5.51 -16.80
CA ASN A 305 0.24 -4.10 -17.20
C ASN A 305 -0.18 -3.87 -18.66
N TYR A 306 0.08 -4.82 -19.56
CA TYR A 306 -0.30 -4.73 -20.98
C TYR A 306 -1.81 -4.98 -21.22
N CYS A 307 -2.54 -5.50 -20.24
CA CYS A 307 -3.99 -5.64 -20.28
C CYS A 307 -4.71 -4.35 -19.83
N ALA A 308 -4.01 -3.41 -19.18
CA ALA A 308 -4.62 -2.17 -18.68
C ALA A 308 -5.29 -1.33 -19.80
N PRO A 309 -4.72 -1.18 -21.02
CA PRO A 309 -5.41 -0.52 -22.13
C PRO A 309 -6.71 -1.21 -22.57
N ILE A 310 -6.78 -2.53 -22.48
CA ILE A 310 -8.00 -3.30 -22.81
C ILE A 310 -9.10 -2.99 -21.80
N VAL A 311 -8.77 -3.07 -20.50
CA VAL A 311 -9.73 -2.77 -19.42
C VAL A 311 -10.14 -1.31 -19.44
N LEU A 312 -9.21 -0.39 -19.71
CA LEU A 312 -9.50 1.02 -19.89
C LEU A 312 -10.52 1.27 -21.01
N GLU A 313 -10.41 0.55 -22.13
CA GLU A 313 -11.38 0.65 -23.23
C GLU A 313 -12.76 0.16 -22.82
N PHE A 314 -12.85 -0.95 -22.06
CA PHE A 314 -14.12 -1.38 -21.46
C PHE A 314 -14.71 -0.30 -20.55
N CYS A 315 -13.91 0.29 -19.66
CA CYS A 315 -14.34 1.38 -18.78
C CYS A 315 -14.88 2.58 -19.58
N LYS A 316 -14.15 3.04 -20.62
CA LYS A 316 -14.56 4.18 -21.47
C LYS A 316 -15.90 3.93 -22.17
N LEU A 317 -16.11 2.72 -22.67
CA LEU A 317 -17.32 2.35 -23.41
C LEU A 317 -18.52 2.15 -22.47
N LEU A 318 -18.34 1.46 -21.35
CA LEU A 318 -19.40 1.20 -20.37
C LEU A 318 -19.81 2.46 -19.61
N ARG A 319 -18.87 3.37 -19.33
CA ARG A 319 -19.15 4.66 -18.66
C ARG A 319 -20.17 5.52 -19.41
N ARG A 320 -20.25 5.39 -20.74
CA ARG A 320 -21.24 6.12 -21.55
C ARG A 320 -22.68 5.62 -21.33
N ALA A 321 -22.86 4.43 -20.76
CA ALA A 321 -24.17 3.86 -20.52
C ALA A 321 -24.68 4.17 -19.11
N ALA A 322 -23.92 3.82 -18.07
CA ALA A 322 -24.24 4.16 -16.68
C ALA A 322 -23.01 4.05 -15.78
N ILE A 323 -22.82 5.05 -14.91
CA ILE A 323 -21.72 5.12 -13.94
C ILE A 323 -21.91 4.13 -12.78
N GLU A 324 -23.15 3.80 -12.45
CA GLU A 324 -23.51 2.84 -11.39
C GLU A 324 -23.67 1.40 -11.91
N ASP A 325 -23.25 1.12 -13.15
CA ASP A 325 -23.40 -0.22 -13.72
C ASP A 325 -22.43 -1.21 -13.05
N PRO A 326 -22.89 -2.38 -12.55
CA PRO A 326 -22.03 -3.34 -11.85
C PRO A 326 -20.84 -3.83 -12.67
N LEU A 327 -21.01 -3.96 -13.99
CA LEU A 327 -19.94 -4.39 -14.88
C LEU A 327 -18.91 -3.27 -15.08
N TYR A 328 -19.38 -2.02 -15.17
CA TYR A 328 -18.48 -0.86 -15.18
C TYR A 328 -17.66 -0.76 -13.89
N LEU A 329 -18.30 -0.88 -12.72
CA LEU A 329 -17.61 -0.86 -11.42
C LEU A 329 -16.57 -1.98 -11.33
N SER A 330 -16.92 -3.18 -11.81
CA SER A 330 -15.98 -4.32 -11.89
C SER A 330 -14.80 -4.02 -12.81
N CYS A 331 -15.03 -3.44 -14.00
CA CYS A 331 -13.97 -3.05 -14.91
C CYS A 331 -13.06 -1.98 -14.28
N ARG A 332 -13.64 -0.96 -13.66
CA ARG A 332 -12.90 0.14 -13.03
C ARG A 332 -12.03 -0.38 -11.88
N SER A 333 -12.54 -1.30 -11.08
CA SER A 333 -11.78 -1.87 -9.97
C SER A 333 -10.66 -2.79 -10.42
N THR A 334 -10.87 -3.61 -11.46
CA THR A 334 -9.78 -4.35 -12.12
C THR A 334 -8.76 -3.40 -12.75
N LEU A 335 -9.19 -2.26 -13.31
CA LEU A 335 -8.25 -1.27 -13.83
C LEU A 335 -7.39 -0.70 -12.69
N GLY A 336 -7.98 -0.35 -11.54
CA GLY A 336 -7.24 0.10 -10.36
C GLY A 336 -6.17 -0.91 -9.92
N SER A 337 -6.53 -2.19 -9.78
CA SER A 337 -5.58 -3.23 -9.35
C SER A 337 -4.44 -3.47 -10.34
N LEU A 338 -4.71 -3.39 -11.65
CA LEU A 338 -3.68 -3.49 -12.69
C LEU A 338 -2.70 -2.31 -12.64
N LEU A 339 -3.16 -1.15 -12.19
CA LEU A 339 -2.42 0.10 -12.23
C LEU A 339 -1.53 0.33 -11.01
N GLU A 340 -1.84 -0.26 -9.86
CA GLU A 340 -1.05 -0.16 -8.60
C GLU A 340 0.44 -0.50 -8.79
N ASN A 341 0.79 -1.37 -9.76
CA ASN A 341 2.16 -1.82 -10.02
C ASN A 341 2.71 -1.40 -11.41
N SER A 342 1.98 -0.56 -12.14
CA SER A 342 2.33 -0.23 -13.53
C SER A 342 3.24 1.00 -13.62
N LYS A 343 4.34 0.88 -14.37
CA LYS A 343 5.15 2.04 -14.78
C LYS A 343 4.78 2.40 -16.22
N LYS A 344 3.97 3.45 -16.37
CA LYS A 344 3.67 4.16 -17.63
C LYS A 344 3.04 3.33 -18.75
N VAL A 345 1.72 3.23 -18.74
CA VAL A 345 0.95 2.74 -19.89
C VAL A 345 -0.18 3.69 -20.31
N ILE A 346 -0.68 4.55 -19.42
CA ILE A 346 -1.91 5.34 -19.64
C ILE A 346 -1.65 6.84 -19.53
N VAL A 347 -2.25 7.63 -20.42
CA VAL A 347 -2.14 9.10 -20.45
C VAL A 347 -3.02 9.72 -19.35
N MET A 348 -2.53 10.75 -18.66
CA MET A 348 -3.22 11.43 -17.55
C MET A 348 -4.70 11.79 -17.84
N GLN A 349 -4.98 12.26 -19.05
CA GLN A 349 -6.33 12.64 -19.51
C GLN A 349 -7.34 11.49 -19.48
N GLU A 350 -6.86 10.25 -19.57
CA GLU A 350 -7.71 9.07 -19.57
C GLU A 350 -8.06 8.62 -18.14
N ILE A 351 -7.22 8.96 -17.16
CA ILE A 351 -7.42 8.59 -15.74
C ILE A 351 -8.26 9.63 -15.00
N PHE A 352 -8.06 10.91 -15.31
CA PHE A 352 -8.70 12.04 -14.64
C PHE A 352 -10.23 11.89 -14.45
N PRO A 353 -11.01 11.39 -15.44
CA PRO A 353 -12.44 11.26 -15.25
C PRO A 353 -12.85 10.25 -14.17
N PHE A 354 -12.04 9.22 -13.90
CA PHE A 354 -12.28 8.26 -12.82
C PHE A 354 -12.00 8.89 -11.45
N VAL A 355 -10.93 9.69 -11.33
CA VAL A 355 -10.62 10.45 -10.11
C VAL A 355 -11.74 11.45 -9.79
N SER A 356 -12.23 12.17 -10.81
CA SER A 356 -13.34 13.11 -10.66
C SER A 356 -14.62 12.42 -10.20
N GLU A 357 -14.95 11.28 -10.79
CA GLU A 357 -16.13 10.48 -10.43
C GLU A 357 -16.06 9.94 -9.00
N LEU A 358 -14.95 9.26 -8.67
CA LEU A 358 -14.71 8.70 -7.34
C LEU A 358 -14.63 9.76 -6.26
N GLY A 359 -13.93 10.88 -6.52
CA GLY A 359 -13.83 11.98 -5.57
C GLY A 359 -15.18 12.61 -5.25
N ASN A 360 -16.03 12.81 -6.27
CA ASN A 360 -17.38 13.33 -6.08
C ASN A 360 -18.30 12.31 -5.38
N SER A 361 -18.19 11.02 -5.68
CA SER A 361 -18.92 9.96 -4.98
C SER A 361 -18.52 9.94 -3.51
N LEU A 362 -17.21 9.88 -3.24
CA LEU A 362 -16.65 9.84 -1.90
C LEU A 362 -17.07 11.06 -1.06
N SER A 363 -17.09 12.26 -1.67
CA SER A 363 -17.59 13.47 -0.99
C SER A 363 -19.06 13.32 -0.56
N LYS A 364 -19.93 12.77 -1.43
CA LYS A 364 -21.34 12.48 -1.09
C LYS A 364 -21.48 11.39 -0.03
N ASP A 365 -20.65 10.35 -0.11
CA ASP A 365 -20.68 9.23 0.84
C ASP A 365 -20.21 9.67 2.23
N LEU A 366 -19.21 10.56 2.30
CA LEU A 366 -18.79 11.19 3.55
C LEU A 366 -19.95 12.01 4.16
N VAL A 367 -20.66 12.80 3.35
CA VAL A 367 -21.85 13.54 3.83
C VAL A 367 -22.94 12.60 4.32
N SER A 368 -23.27 11.57 3.54
CA SER A 368 -24.32 10.59 3.88
C SER A 368 -23.95 9.78 5.13
N SER A 369 -22.67 9.45 5.32
CA SER A 369 -22.16 8.78 6.52
C SER A 369 -22.39 9.61 7.79
N MET A 370 -22.45 10.94 7.65
CA MET A 370 -22.80 11.80 8.76
C MET A 370 -24.30 11.68 9.05
N GLU A 371 -25.18 11.74 8.06
CA GLU A 371 -26.63 11.85 8.29
C GLU A 371 -27.27 10.68 9.03
N SER A 372 -26.81 9.43 8.83
CA SER A 372 -27.34 8.28 9.55
C SER A 372 -26.33 7.15 9.82
N PRO A 373 -26.42 6.47 10.98
CA PRO A 373 -25.58 5.31 11.31
C PRO A 373 -25.78 4.11 10.37
N THR A 374 -26.93 4.03 9.71
CA THR A 374 -27.31 2.97 8.77
C THR A 374 -26.97 3.29 7.32
N SER A 375 -26.49 4.51 7.02
CA SER A 375 -26.07 4.86 5.66
C SER A 375 -24.89 3.99 5.24
N VAL A 376 -24.90 3.55 3.98
CA VAL A 376 -23.71 3.03 3.32
C VAL A 376 -22.72 4.20 3.26
N GLY A 377 -21.70 4.19 4.12
CA GLY A 377 -20.63 5.18 4.09
C GLY A 377 -19.67 4.93 2.93
N PRO A 378 -18.46 5.52 2.96
CA PRO A 378 -17.45 5.26 1.93
C PRO A 378 -17.20 3.76 1.73
N LEU A 379 -17.26 3.31 0.49
CA LEU A 379 -17.01 1.91 0.14
C LEU A 379 -15.50 1.65 0.03
N LEU A 380 -15.03 0.53 0.61
CA LEU A 380 -13.62 0.13 0.53
C LEU A 380 -13.11 0.02 -0.92
N GLY A 381 -13.95 -0.49 -1.82
CA GLY A 381 -13.62 -0.61 -3.25
C GLY A 381 -13.35 0.75 -3.89
N ASP A 382 -14.20 1.75 -3.61
CA ASP A 382 -14.06 3.11 -4.15
C ASP A 382 -12.82 3.82 -3.61
N VAL A 383 -12.54 3.68 -2.31
CA VAL A 383 -11.35 4.29 -1.68
C VAL A 383 -10.07 3.67 -2.24
N ARG A 384 -10.02 2.34 -2.44
CA ARG A 384 -8.88 1.67 -3.06
C ARG A 384 -8.70 2.08 -4.52
N ASP A 385 -9.79 2.09 -5.30
CA ASP A 385 -9.74 2.52 -6.70
C ASP A 385 -9.24 3.98 -6.79
N LEU A 386 -9.73 4.87 -5.91
CA LEU A 386 -9.29 6.27 -5.85
C LEU A 386 -7.80 6.39 -5.52
N ALA A 387 -7.31 5.64 -4.54
CA ALA A 387 -5.90 5.61 -4.15
C ALA A 387 -5.01 5.19 -5.34
N ALA A 388 -5.39 4.14 -6.07
CA ALA A 388 -4.65 3.66 -7.23
C ALA A 388 -4.57 4.73 -8.35
N PHE A 389 -5.68 5.40 -8.65
CA PHE A 389 -5.70 6.46 -9.66
C PHE A 389 -4.97 7.73 -9.22
N LEU A 390 -5.07 8.11 -7.93
CA LEU A 390 -4.34 9.24 -7.36
C LEU A 390 -2.83 8.99 -7.39
N LEU A 391 -2.35 7.79 -7.04
CA LEU A 391 -0.93 7.46 -7.10
C LEU A 391 -0.33 7.73 -8.48
N LEU A 392 -1.01 7.28 -9.55
CA LEU A 392 -0.57 7.52 -10.92
C LEU A 392 -0.59 9.02 -11.28
N LEU A 393 -1.68 9.71 -10.92
CA LEU A 393 -1.82 11.13 -11.22
C LEU A 393 -0.74 11.96 -10.53
N ARG A 394 -0.45 11.69 -9.25
CA ARG A 394 0.62 12.36 -8.49
C ARG A 394 2.00 12.08 -9.07
N THR A 395 2.27 10.83 -9.47
CA THR A 395 3.54 10.44 -10.09
C THR A 395 3.75 11.19 -11.40
N GLU A 396 2.73 11.25 -12.26
CA GLU A 396 2.80 11.96 -13.54
C GLU A 396 2.97 13.48 -13.36
N ILE A 397 2.26 14.09 -12.39
CA ILE A 397 2.42 15.52 -12.06
C ILE A 397 3.86 15.80 -11.59
N THR A 398 4.43 14.92 -10.77
CA THR A 398 5.77 15.09 -10.21
C THR A 398 6.86 14.93 -11.30
N GLU A 399 6.73 13.93 -12.16
CA GLU A 399 7.71 13.65 -13.22
C GLU A 399 7.67 14.65 -14.37
N GLN A 400 6.48 15.03 -14.86
CA GLN A 400 6.35 15.85 -16.07
C GLN A 400 6.63 17.33 -15.82
N VAL A 401 6.35 17.82 -14.61
CA VAL A 401 6.39 19.27 -14.36
C VAL A 401 7.72 19.72 -13.77
N GLY A 402 8.62 18.79 -13.40
CA GLY A 402 9.98 19.12 -12.95
C GLY A 402 10.01 20.13 -11.79
N PHE A 403 8.93 20.20 -11.01
CA PHE A 403 8.84 21.09 -9.86
C PHE A 403 9.85 20.64 -8.80
N GLN A 404 10.78 21.51 -8.44
CA GLN A 404 11.68 21.30 -7.30
C GLN A 404 11.00 21.63 -5.95
N GLY A 405 9.67 21.82 -5.91
CA GLY A 405 8.91 22.17 -4.71
C GLY A 405 7.39 22.15 -4.91
N PRO A 406 6.59 22.46 -3.87
CA PRO A 406 5.13 22.41 -3.92
C PRO A 406 4.51 23.38 -4.94
N ILE A 407 3.40 22.99 -5.55
CA ILE A 407 2.68 23.76 -6.58
C ILE A 407 2.02 25.00 -5.94
N PRO A 408 2.29 26.22 -6.43
CA PRO A 408 1.60 27.42 -5.99
C PRO A 408 0.10 27.37 -6.33
N VAL A 409 -0.75 27.77 -5.38
CA VAL A 409 -2.23 27.63 -5.42
C VAL A 409 -2.90 28.46 -6.53
N THR A 410 -2.22 29.46 -7.09
CA THR A 410 -2.74 30.25 -8.23
C THR A 410 -1.79 30.15 -9.41
N LEU A 411 -2.25 29.51 -10.49
CA LEU A 411 -1.55 29.45 -11.78
C LEU A 411 -1.71 30.76 -12.60
N ASP A 412 -2.43 31.75 -12.06
CA ASP A 412 -2.64 33.04 -12.70
C ASP A 412 -1.49 34.01 -12.40
N GLY A 413 -0.54 34.05 -13.34
CA GLY A 413 0.21 35.26 -13.60
C GLY A 413 1.60 35.33 -12.98
N LYS A 414 2.55 34.64 -13.62
CA LYS A 414 3.91 35.11 -14.02
C LYS A 414 4.90 33.96 -13.95
N GLY A 415 5.25 33.41 -15.11
CA GLY A 415 6.53 32.71 -15.31
C GLY A 415 6.47 31.21 -15.62
N TYR A 416 5.37 30.52 -15.34
CA TYR A 416 5.23 29.11 -15.73
C TYR A 416 4.65 29.02 -17.13
N LYS A 417 5.40 28.46 -18.09
CA LYS A 417 4.81 27.97 -19.35
C LYS A 417 3.66 27.05 -18.95
N HIS A 418 2.43 27.35 -19.39
CA HIS A 418 1.22 26.59 -19.12
C HIS A 418 1.55 25.09 -18.98
N PRO A 419 1.45 24.48 -17.78
CA PRO A 419 1.64 23.05 -17.67
C PRO A 419 0.54 22.40 -18.52
N LEU A 420 0.89 21.33 -19.25
CA LEU A 420 0.01 20.62 -20.19
C LEU A 420 -1.31 20.11 -19.55
N TYR A 421 -1.50 20.29 -18.23
CA TYR A 421 -2.59 19.79 -17.39
C TYR A 421 -3.07 20.78 -16.30
N GLY A 422 -2.98 22.10 -16.55
CA GLY A 422 -3.31 23.10 -15.53
C GLY A 422 -4.72 22.98 -14.92
N LYS A 423 -5.72 22.56 -15.72
CA LYS A 423 -7.10 22.37 -15.25
C LYS A 423 -7.26 21.16 -14.34
N GLU A 424 -6.57 20.07 -14.68
CA GLU A 424 -6.60 18.82 -13.92
C GLU A 424 -5.93 18.99 -12.56
N ILE A 425 -4.82 19.75 -12.51
CA ILE A 425 -4.13 20.11 -11.27
C ILE A 425 -5.04 21.00 -10.39
N GLU A 426 -5.64 22.03 -10.97
CA GLU A 426 -6.58 22.90 -10.24
C GLU A 426 -7.78 22.12 -9.68
N PHE A 427 -8.37 21.23 -10.49
CA PHE A 427 -9.46 20.37 -10.03
C PHE A 427 -9.02 19.45 -8.88
N LEU A 428 -7.84 18.85 -8.94
CA LEU A 428 -7.34 18.00 -7.85
C LEU A 428 -7.17 18.79 -6.56
N HIS A 429 -6.68 20.03 -6.63
CA HIS A 429 -6.59 20.92 -5.48
C HIS A 429 -7.98 21.19 -4.88
N LEU A 430 -8.97 21.54 -5.72
CA LEU A 430 -10.34 21.78 -5.26
C LEU A 430 -10.97 20.54 -4.63
N LEU A 431 -10.73 19.36 -5.23
CA LEU A 431 -11.19 18.08 -4.69
C LEU A 431 -10.55 17.79 -3.33
N PHE A 432 -9.25 18.05 -3.16
CA PHE A 432 -8.56 17.93 -1.88
C PHE A 432 -9.19 18.82 -0.80
N ILE A 433 -9.44 20.11 -1.11
CA ILE A 433 -10.08 21.03 -0.17
C ILE A 433 -11.47 20.52 0.25
N ASP A 434 -12.29 20.10 -0.72
CA ASP A 434 -13.64 19.60 -0.42
C ASP A 434 -13.58 18.34 0.45
N LEU A 435 -12.80 17.33 0.05
CA LEU A 435 -12.67 16.09 0.80
C LEU A 435 -12.07 16.30 2.20
N LEU A 436 -11.06 17.15 2.35
CA LEU A 436 -10.48 17.48 3.65
C LEU A 436 -11.50 18.14 4.57
N LYS A 437 -12.31 19.07 4.04
CA LYS A 437 -13.39 19.70 4.78
C LYS A 437 -14.43 18.67 5.23
N ARG A 438 -14.90 17.80 4.32
CA ARG A 438 -15.85 16.73 4.65
C ARG A 438 -15.30 15.77 5.69
N MET A 439 -14.03 15.40 5.57
CA MET A 439 -13.35 14.54 6.53
C MET A 439 -13.28 15.19 7.91
N GLY A 440 -12.97 16.50 8.00
CA GLY A 440 -13.01 17.25 9.25
C GLY A 440 -14.40 17.30 9.90
N GLU A 441 -15.46 17.39 9.11
CA GLU A 441 -16.87 17.32 9.55
C GLU A 441 -17.20 15.89 10.06
N CYS A 442 -16.79 14.85 9.33
CA CYS A 442 -16.97 13.45 9.71
C CYS A 442 -16.25 13.11 11.03
N LEU A 443 -15.01 13.56 11.20
CA LEU A 443 -14.25 13.37 12.45
C LEU A 443 -14.91 14.12 13.61
N HIS A 444 -15.45 15.32 13.39
CA HIS A 444 -16.17 16.04 14.43
C HIS A 444 -17.43 15.28 14.87
N LYS A 445 -18.17 14.72 13.91
CA LYS A 445 -19.37 13.96 14.22
C LYS A 445 -19.05 12.67 14.96
N MET A 446 -17.96 12.00 14.61
CA MET A 446 -17.46 10.84 15.35
C MET A 446 -17.18 11.17 16.82
N GLU A 447 -16.53 12.31 17.09
CA GLU A 447 -16.30 12.86 18.43
C GLU A 447 -17.60 13.01 19.22
N GLN A 448 -18.63 13.60 18.60
CA GLN A 448 -19.96 13.76 19.21
C GLN A 448 -20.61 12.41 19.51
N CYS A 449 -20.53 11.44 18.60
CA CYS A 449 -21.08 10.09 18.82
C CYS A 449 -20.37 9.36 19.96
N LEU A 450 -19.05 9.50 20.08
CA LEU A 450 -18.26 8.89 21.16
C LEU A 450 -18.60 9.51 22.53
N ALA A 451 -18.85 10.82 22.59
CA ALA A 451 -19.26 11.49 23.83
C ALA A 451 -20.63 11.02 24.35
N VAL A 452 -21.55 10.63 23.46
CA VAL A 452 -22.88 10.11 23.84
C VAL A 452 -22.79 8.69 24.40
N LYS A 453 -21.84 7.86 23.95
CA LYS A 453 -21.67 6.46 24.41
C LYS A 453 -21.37 6.34 25.92
N HIS A 454 -20.73 7.34 26.51
CA HIS A 454 -20.50 7.38 27.96
C HIS A 454 -21.79 7.47 28.80
N LYS A 455 -22.98 7.59 28.16
CA LYS A 455 -24.29 7.67 28.83
C LYS A 455 -25.18 6.41 28.70
N GLY A 456 -24.66 5.29 28.21
CA GLY A 456 -25.28 3.97 28.43
C GLY A 456 -26.12 3.37 27.29
N GLU A 457 -25.85 3.71 26.03
CA GLU A 457 -26.43 2.99 24.87
C GLU A 457 -25.36 2.13 24.16
N GLY A 458 -25.76 0.92 23.73
CA GLY A 458 -24.87 -0.10 23.15
C GLY A 458 -24.10 0.36 21.89
N GLU A 459 -23.07 -0.40 21.51
CA GLU A 459 -22.19 -0.06 20.39
C GLU A 459 -22.95 0.06 19.05
N THR A 460 -23.34 1.28 18.67
CA THR A 460 -23.71 1.56 17.28
C THR A 460 -22.43 1.51 16.44
N ILE A 461 -22.32 0.49 15.58
CA ILE A 461 -21.22 0.29 14.65
C ILE A 461 -21.50 1.10 13.39
N TYR A 462 -20.79 2.21 13.20
CA TYR A 462 -20.82 2.97 11.96
C TYR A 462 -19.87 2.29 10.96
N SER A 463 -20.41 1.68 9.91
CA SER A 463 -19.63 0.92 8.91
C SER A 463 -18.60 1.80 8.16
N GLY A 464 -18.92 3.07 7.94
CA GLY A 464 -18.09 4.02 7.19
C GLY A 464 -16.78 4.44 7.86
N TRP A 465 -16.65 4.33 9.19
CA TRP A 465 -15.44 4.79 9.91
C TRP A 465 -14.18 4.00 9.54
N SER A 466 -14.35 2.73 9.17
CA SER A 466 -13.25 1.85 8.79
C SER A 466 -12.41 2.37 7.62
N GLN A 467 -12.99 3.23 6.77
CA GLN A 467 -12.33 3.77 5.58
C GLN A 467 -11.64 5.13 5.82
N TYR A 468 -11.90 5.78 6.96
CA TYR A 468 -11.42 7.14 7.21
C TYR A 468 -9.89 7.25 7.23
N LEU A 469 -9.19 6.26 7.79
CA LEU A 469 -7.72 6.25 7.78
C LEU A 469 -7.14 6.15 6.36
N ALA A 470 -7.75 5.32 5.50
CA ALA A 470 -7.32 5.19 4.11
C ALA A 470 -7.55 6.49 3.33
N ILE A 471 -8.69 7.16 3.53
CA ILE A 471 -8.98 8.46 2.93
C ILE A 471 -7.98 9.52 3.41
N LEU A 472 -7.71 9.59 4.71
CA LEU A 472 -6.74 10.53 5.29
C LEU A 472 -5.32 10.32 4.76
N LYS A 473 -4.93 9.06 4.52
CA LYS A 473 -3.64 8.74 3.90
C LYS A 473 -3.53 9.30 2.48
N GLU A 474 -4.59 9.16 1.68
CA GLU A 474 -4.61 9.73 0.32
C GLU A 474 -4.63 11.26 0.34
N LEU A 475 -5.36 11.87 1.29
CA LEU A 475 -5.35 13.32 1.47
C LEU A 475 -3.98 13.86 1.89
N ASN A 476 -3.28 13.20 2.83
CA ASN A 476 -1.90 13.54 3.18
C ASN A 476 -1.00 13.49 1.94
N SER A 477 -1.12 12.40 1.18
CA SER A 477 -0.40 12.17 -0.08
C SER A 477 -0.62 13.25 -1.15
N VAL A 478 -1.83 13.80 -1.24
CA VAL A 478 -2.17 14.92 -2.14
C VAL A 478 -1.74 16.27 -1.57
N SER A 479 -1.79 16.45 -0.25
CA SER A 479 -1.41 17.70 0.42
C SER A 479 0.05 18.10 0.15
N LYS A 480 0.95 17.11 0.06
CA LYS A 480 2.38 17.28 -0.27
C LYS A 480 2.62 17.87 -1.67
N LEU A 481 1.62 17.91 -2.55
CA LEU A 481 1.73 18.49 -3.88
C LEU A 481 1.57 20.02 -3.90
N TYR A 482 0.87 20.62 -2.95
CA TYR A 482 0.48 22.03 -3.02
C TYR A 482 1.05 22.85 -1.87
N LEU A 483 1.45 24.08 -2.17
CA LEU A 483 1.97 25.00 -1.16
C LEU A 483 0.87 25.36 -0.15
N GLY A 484 1.13 25.15 1.15
CA GLY A 484 0.19 25.43 2.25
C GLY A 484 -0.82 24.31 2.55
N ALA A 485 -1.06 23.39 1.61
CA ALA A 485 -2.06 22.33 1.79
C ALA A 485 -1.69 21.32 2.89
N GLU A 486 -0.40 21.04 3.09
CA GLU A 486 0.08 20.18 4.18
C GLU A 486 -0.20 20.82 5.55
N GLU A 487 -0.01 22.13 5.69
CA GLU A 487 -0.32 22.86 6.93
C GLU A 487 -1.82 22.82 7.24
N ASP A 488 -2.67 23.02 6.23
CA ASP A 488 -4.13 22.92 6.35
C ASP A 488 -4.57 21.50 6.76
N PHE A 489 -4.00 20.48 6.12
CA PHE A 489 -4.26 19.06 6.44
C PHE A 489 -3.95 18.76 7.91
N TRP A 490 -2.75 19.11 8.36
CA TRP A 490 -2.35 18.88 9.74
C TRP A 490 -3.14 19.73 10.73
N MET A 491 -3.54 20.95 10.37
CA MET A 491 -4.39 21.79 11.23
C MET A 491 -5.75 21.12 11.51
N VAL A 492 -6.38 20.52 10.49
CA VAL A 492 -7.64 19.79 10.67
C VAL A 492 -7.45 18.59 11.60
N LEU A 493 -6.37 17.83 11.44
CA LEU A 493 -6.08 16.68 12.29
C LEU A 493 -5.75 17.08 13.74
N LYS A 494 -5.02 18.18 13.96
CA LYS A 494 -4.76 18.72 15.30
C LYS A 494 -6.06 19.10 16.00
N LEU A 495 -7.00 19.71 15.27
CA LEU A 495 -8.30 20.10 15.79
C LEU A 495 -9.21 18.89 16.10
N ARG A 496 -8.98 17.75 15.45
CA ARG A 496 -9.76 16.50 15.57
C ARG A 496 -8.95 15.35 16.15
N LYS A 497 -8.00 15.67 17.04
CA LYS A 497 -7.06 14.73 17.66
C LYS A 497 -7.76 13.52 18.28
N SER A 498 -8.84 13.74 19.05
CA SER A 498 -9.53 12.66 19.77
C SER A 498 -10.14 11.61 18.83
N SER A 499 -10.81 12.06 17.76
CA SER A 499 -11.35 11.15 16.75
C SER A 499 -10.25 10.41 16.00
N LEU A 500 -9.16 11.09 15.64
CA LEU A 500 -8.02 10.48 14.96
C LEU A 500 -7.40 9.35 15.81
N CYS A 501 -7.12 9.61 17.09
CA CYS A 501 -6.57 8.60 18.00
C CYS A 501 -7.49 7.37 18.12
N THR A 502 -8.80 7.59 18.22
CA THR A 502 -9.78 6.50 18.28
C THR A 502 -9.80 5.68 16.98
N LEU A 503 -9.69 6.34 15.82
CA LEU A 503 -9.60 5.65 14.53
C LEU A 503 -8.36 4.77 14.44
N ILE A 504 -7.21 5.30 14.87
CA ILE A 504 -5.94 4.55 14.88
C ILE A 504 -6.09 3.27 15.70
N ILE A 505 -6.53 3.38 16.95
CA ILE A 505 -6.63 2.22 17.86
C ILE A 505 -7.63 1.17 17.36
N LYS A 506 -8.74 1.60 16.73
CA LYS A 506 -9.82 0.69 16.33
C LYS A 506 -9.66 0.09 14.94
N TYR A 507 -9.06 0.80 13.99
CA TYR A 507 -9.09 0.44 12.57
C TYR A 507 -7.73 0.35 11.90
N ALA A 508 -6.64 0.76 12.55
CA ALA A 508 -5.32 0.58 11.96
C ALA A 508 -4.98 -0.92 11.85
N LYS A 509 -4.48 -1.32 10.69
CA LYS A 509 -4.03 -2.69 10.41
C LYS A 509 -2.53 -2.71 10.15
N ARG A 510 -1.88 -3.81 10.52
CA ARG A 510 -0.45 -4.06 10.27
C ARG A 510 -0.06 -4.07 8.79
N THR A 511 -0.99 -4.43 7.91
CA THR A 511 -0.78 -4.47 6.45
C THR A 511 -0.69 -3.07 5.83
N ASP A 512 -1.17 -2.06 6.54
CA ASP A 512 -1.32 -0.72 6.01
C ASP A 512 -0.15 0.15 6.48
N ASP A 513 0.38 0.98 5.58
CA ASP A 513 1.41 1.95 5.94
C ASP A 513 0.80 3.18 6.62
N HIS A 514 0.97 3.24 7.95
CA HIS A 514 0.58 4.32 8.86
C HIS A 514 1.77 5.17 9.33
N GLN A 515 2.97 4.99 8.76
CA GLN A 515 4.18 5.67 9.22
C GLN A 515 4.05 7.19 9.16
N TRP A 516 3.30 7.69 8.18
CA TRP A 516 3.03 9.11 8.01
C TRP A 516 2.33 9.76 9.22
N LEU A 517 1.56 9.02 10.02
CA LEU A 517 0.94 9.54 11.25
C LEU A 517 1.94 9.80 12.37
N LEU A 518 3.09 9.11 12.34
CA LEU A 518 4.15 9.23 13.33
C LEU A 518 5.15 10.34 12.97
N GLU A 519 5.06 10.93 11.77
CA GLU A 519 5.84 12.11 11.36
C GLU A 519 5.46 13.35 12.18
N GLN A 520 4.19 13.48 12.57
CA GLN A 520 3.67 14.61 13.36
C GLN A 520 3.11 14.12 14.70
N LYS A 521 3.91 14.27 15.77
CA LYS A 521 3.56 13.74 17.10
C LYS A 521 2.46 14.51 17.81
N ASP A 522 2.21 15.76 17.43
CA ASP A 522 1.24 16.63 18.09
C ASP A 522 -0.22 16.23 17.80
N VAL A 523 -0.47 15.60 16.65
CA VAL A 523 -1.80 15.06 16.28
C VAL A 523 -2.14 13.72 16.93
N THR A 524 -1.18 13.03 17.52
CA THR A 524 -1.38 11.72 18.17
C THR A 524 -1.22 11.80 19.68
N ASP A 525 -1.84 10.88 20.42
CA ASP A 525 -1.59 10.68 21.84
C ASP A 525 -0.66 9.47 22.08
N PHE A 526 -0.26 9.29 23.34
CA PHE A 526 0.60 8.18 23.76
C PHE A 526 0.04 6.82 23.31
N GLU A 527 -1.24 6.53 23.56
CA GLU A 527 -1.81 5.22 23.26
C GLU A 527 -1.84 4.94 21.75
N SER A 528 -2.11 5.96 20.93
CA SER A 528 -2.05 5.83 19.47
C SER A 528 -0.63 5.60 18.97
N ARG A 529 0.35 6.35 19.48
CA ARG A 529 1.77 6.17 19.11
C ARG A 529 2.29 4.81 19.54
N ARG A 530 1.98 4.39 20.77
CA ARG A 530 2.27 3.05 21.30
C ARG A 530 1.64 1.99 20.42
N HIS A 531 0.36 2.11 20.06
CA HIS A 531 -0.33 1.14 19.21
C HIS A 531 0.35 0.99 17.85
N LEU A 532 0.65 2.11 17.18
CA LEU A 532 1.37 2.14 15.89
C LEU A 532 2.78 1.56 15.99
N ALA A 533 3.53 1.90 17.05
CA ALA A 533 4.87 1.37 17.29
C ALA A 533 4.85 -0.14 17.57
N MET A 534 3.87 -0.62 18.34
CA MET A 534 3.68 -2.04 18.62
C MET A 534 3.29 -2.86 17.38
N MET A 535 2.71 -2.24 16.35
CA MET A 535 2.45 -2.90 15.07
C MET A 535 3.71 -3.13 14.22
N MET A 536 4.85 -2.53 14.58
CA MET A 536 6.14 -2.80 13.92
C MET A 536 6.77 -4.13 14.36
N PHE A 537 6.24 -4.75 15.42
CA PHE A 537 6.62 -6.06 15.91
C PHE A 537 5.73 -7.17 15.33
N PRO A 538 6.27 -8.40 15.17
CA PRO A 538 5.48 -9.55 14.78
C PRO A 538 4.46 -9.91 15.87
N GLU A 539 3.41 -10.61 15.48
CA GLU A 539 2.45 -11.16 16.45
C GLU A 539 3.04 -12.42 17.08
N VAL A 540 3.05 -12.45 18.41
CA VAL A 540 3.42 -13.65 19.17
C VAL A 540 2.40 -14.74 18.87
N LYS A 541 2.86 -15.92 18.46
CA LYS A 541 1.99 -17.05 18.16
C LYS A 541 1.44 -17.66 19.45
N GLU A 542 0.21 -18.17 19.40
CA GLU A 542 -0.41 -18.87 20.54
C GLU A 542 -0.03 -20.36 20.58
N ASP A 543 0.41 -20.92 19.45
CA ASP A 543 0.79 -22.32 19.32
C ASP A 543 2.17 -22.58 19.95
N TYR A 544 2.17 -23.31 21.08
CA TYR A 544 3.37 -23.60 21.87
C TYR A 544 4.47 -24.35 21.09
N GLU A 545 4.11 -25.16 20.09
CA GLU A 545 5.06 -25.96 19.30
C GLU A 545 5.96 -25.12 18.39
N GLU A 546 5.58 -23.87 18.10
CA GLU A 546 6.35 -22.98 17.24
C GLU A 546 7.19 -21.96 18.02
N LEU A 547 7.11 -21.97 19.36
CA LEU A 547 7.84 -21.04 20.23
C LEU A 547 9.31 -21.43 20.38
N HIS A 548 10.18 -20.45 20.57
CA HIS A 548 11.60 -20.68 20.85
C HIS A 548 11.79 -21.16 22.30
N GLU A 549 12.15 -22.42 22.46
CA GLU A 549 12.30 -23.08 23.77
C GLU A 549 13.62 -22.71 24.47
N MET A 550 13.51 -22.40 25.77
CA MET A 550 14.62 -22.01 26.63
C MET A 550 14.53 -22.71 27.98
N LEU A 551 15.58 -23.46 28.33
CA LEU A 551 15.70 -24.15 29.62
C LEU A 551 16.89 -23.60 30.41
N ILE A 552 16.62 -22.74 31.39
CA ILE A 552 17.65 -21.93 32.05
C ILE A 552 17.84 -22.32 33.54
N ASP A 553 19.09 -22.41 33.98
CA ASP A 553 19.45 -22.45 35.40
C ASP A 553 19.40 -21.04 36.02
N ARG A 554 18.64 -20.85 37.12
CA ARG A 554 18.60 -19.57 37.86
C ARG A 554 20.00 -19.08 38.26
N SER A 555 20.93 -19.98 38.55
CA SER A 555 22.30 -19.63 38.96
C SER A 555 23.17 -19.11 37.81
N GLN A 556 22.82 -19.43 36.56
CA GLN A 556 23.54 -19.03 35.34
C GLN A 556 22.64 -18.19 34.41
N LEU A 557 21.67 -17.47 34.98
CA LEU A 557 20.61 -16.79 34.26
C LEU A 557 21.12 -15.98 33.06
N LEU A 558 22.09 -15.07 33.28
CA LEU A 558 22.57 -14.17 32.23
C LEU A 558 23.35 -14.91 31.14
N ALA A 559 24.24 -15.82 31.52
CA ALA A 559 25.09 -16.56 30.59
C ALA A 559 24.28 -17.52 29.71
N GLU A 560 23.36 -18.29 30.31
CA GLU A 560 22.50 -19.20 29.54
C GLU A 560 21.50 -18.41 28.67
N SER A 561 20.92 -17.31 29.20
CA SER A 561 20.04 -16.44 28.38
C SER A 561 20.78 -15.86 27.17
N PHE A 562 22.03 -15.46 27.35
CA PHE A 562 22.88 -14.98 26.26
C PHE A 562 23.06 -16.05 25.18
N GLU A 563 23.39 -17.28 25.56
CA GLU A 563 23.57 -18.39 24.62
C GLU A 563 22.31 -18.68 23.80
N TYR A 564 21.14 -18.71 24.45
CA TYR A 564 19.86 -19.00 23.78
C TYR A 564 19.38 -17.89 22.84
N ILE A 565 19.59 -16.61 23.19
CA ILE A 565 19.03 -15.47 22.44
C ILE A 565 20.04 -14.88 21.45
N ALA A 566 21.33 -14.83 21.79
CA ALA A 566 22.34 -14.20 20.93
C ALA A 566 22.58 -15.03 19.66
N LYS A 567 22.55 -16.36 19.78
CA LYS A 567 22.81 -17.31 18.67
C LYS A 567 21.55 -17.70 17.88
N ALA A 568 20.36 -17.37 18.37
CA ALA A 568 19.11 -17.68 17.68
C ALA A 568 18.95 -16.86 16.39
N GLU A 569 18.34 -17.48 15.38
CA GLU A 569 17.91 -16.80 14.18
C GLU A 569 16.72 -15.87 14.50
N PRO A 570 16.67 -14.65 13.92
CA PRO A 570 15.60 -13.68 14.18
C PRO A 570 14.19 -14.26 13.97
N GLU A 571 14.00 -15.06 12.93
CA GLU A 571 12.71 -15.65 12.56
C GLU A 571 12.19 -16.63 13.62
N ALA A 572 13.08 -17.36 14.30
CA ALA A 572 12.70 -18.24 15.41
C ALA A 572 12.18 -17.44 16.60
N LEU A 573 12.83 -16.31 16.90
CA LEU A 573 12.42 -15.41 17.98
C LEU A 573 11.11 -14.67 17.67
N HIS A 574 10.74 -14.49 16.40
CA HIS A 574 9.47 -13.84 16.01
C HIS A 574 8.23 -14.63 16.39
N ALA A 575 8.33 -15.96 16.55
CA ALA A 575 7.21 -16.78 16.98
C ALA A 575 6.84 -16.55 18.45
N GLY A 576 7.81 -16.13 19.28
CA GLY A 576 7.69 -15.96 20.72
C GLY A 576 8.60 -16.91 21.49
N LEU A 577 8.54 -16.82 22.82
CA LEU A 577 9.40 -17.60 23.72
C LEU A 577 8.59 -18.60 24.54
N PHE A 578 9.14 -19.81 24.68
CA PHE A 578 8.73 -20.78 25.68
C PHE A 578 9.88 -20.93 26.69
N MET A 579 9.57 -20.74 27.97
CA MET A 579 10.60 -20.63 29.01
C MET A 579 10.30 -21.55 30.20
N GLU A 580 11.31 -22.30 30.61
CA GLU A 580 11.32 -23.12 31.82
C GLU A 580 12.61 -22.93 32.63
N PHE A 581 12.48 -22.94 33.97
CA PHE A 581 13.64 -23.00 34.86
C PHE A 581 14.00 -24.45 35.16
N LYS A 582 15.30 -24.77 35.14
CA LYS A 582 15.77 -26.13 35.46
C LYS A 582 15.33 -26.54 36.87
N ASN A 583 14.76 -27.74 36.97
CA ASN A 583 14.23 -28.33 38.20
C ASN A 583 12.98 -27.62 38.78
N GLU A 584 12.27 -26.82 37.98
CA GLU A 584 10.98 -26.22 38.36
C GLU A 584 9.87 -26.74 37.45
N GLU A 585 8.69 -27.04 38.01
CA GLU A 585 7.51 -27.46 37.24
C GLU A 585 6.69 -26.27 36.70
N ALA A 586 7.10 -25.04 37.01
CA ALA A 586 6.39 -23.84 36.61
C ALA A 586 6.60 -23.57 35.12
N THR A 587 5.51 -23.49 34.37
CA THR A 587 5.51 -23.16 32.94
C THR A 587 4.49 -22.08 32.61
N GLY A 588 4.62 -21.47 31.43
CA GLY A 588 3.65 -20.53 30.87
C GLY A 588 4.03 -19.05 30.98
N PRO A 589 3.11 -18.14 30.61
CA PRO A 589 3.40 -16.71 30.41
C PRO A 589 3.94 -15.98 31.65
N GLY A 590 3.60 -16.46 32.85
CA GLY A 590 4.12 -15.91 34.10
C GLY A 590 5.64 -16.10 34.25
N VAL A 591 6.15 -17.25 33.82
CA VAL A 591 7.58 -17.59 33.91
C VAL A 591 8.38 -16.77 32.90
N VAL A 592 7.85 -16.58 31.69
CA VAL A 592 8.45 -15.69 30.68
C VAL A 592 8.55 -14.25 31.20
N ARG A 593 7.49 -13.74 31.87
CA ARG A 593 7.52 -12.40 32.49
C ARG A 593 8.56 -12.30 33.60
N GLU A 594 8.64 -13.31 34.47
CA GLU A 594 9.66 -13.38 35.52
C GLU A 594 11.07 -13.38 34.91
N TRP A 595 11.31 -14.21 33.89
CA TRP A 595 12.58 -14.27 33.18
C TRP A 595 12.97 -12.90 32.60
N PHE A 596 12.06 -12.20 31.90
CA PHE A 596 12.32 -10.86 31.37
C PHE A 596 12.75 -9.87 32.45
N PHE A 597 12.06 -9.89 33.60
CA PHE A 597 12.40 -9.02 34.72
C PHE A 597 13.81 -9.32 35.26
N LEU A 598 14.11 -10.59 35.52
CA LEU A 598 15.40 -11.02 36.09
C LEU A 598 16.57 -10.78 35.12
N VAL A 599 16.40 -11.09 33.83
CA VAL A 599 17.46 -10.90 32.83
C VAL A 599 17.74 -9.43 32.58
N CYS A 600 16.70 -8.57 32.55
CA CYS A 600 16.92 -7.13 32.43
C CYS A 600 17.61 -6.57 33.67
N GLN A 601 17.22 -7.00 34.88
CA GLN A 601 17.92 -6.62 36.10
C GLN A 601 19.40 -7.03 36.06
N ALA A 602 19.72 -8.20 35.52
CA ALA A 602 21.10 -8.64 35.32
C ALA A 602 21.83 -7.79 34.28
N ILE A 603 21.24 -7.52 33.11
CA ILE A 603 21.85 -6.70 32.04
C ILE A 603 22.22 -5.29 32.54
N PHE A 604 21.31 -4.66 33.28
CA PHE A 604 21.49 -3.30 33.81
C PHE A 604 22.16 -3.25 35.19
N ASN A 605 22.64 -4.39 35.70
CA ASN A 605 23.44 -4.41 36.92
C ASN A 605 24.80 -3.72 36.64
N PRO A 606 25.17 -2.67 37.40
CA PRO A 606 26.45 -1.99 37.25
C PRO A 606 27.68 -2.91 37.37
N GLU A 607 27.56 -4.05 38.05
CA GLU A 607 28.64 -5.05 38.20
C GLU A 607 29.06 -5.69 36.87
N ASN A 608 28.15 -5.77 35.89
CA ASN A 608 28.43 -6.35 34.57
C ASN A 608 29.12 -5.36 33.61
N ALA A 609 29.35 -4.11 34.05
CA ALA A 609 30.05 -3.07 33.30
C ALA A 609 29.48 -2.73 31.90
N LEU A 610 28.27 -3.18 31.56
CA LEU A 610 27.60 -2.89 30.29
C LEU A 610 26.93 -1.51 30.29
N PHE A 611 26.13 -1.21 31.31
CA PHE A 611 25.37 0.03 31.42
C PHE A 611 25.70 0.78 32.72
N VAL A 612 25.56 2.11 32.69
CA VAL A 612 25.78 2.98 33.86
C VAL A 612 24.47 3.70 34.21
N PRO A 613 24.07 3.72 35.50
CA PRO A 613 22.92 4.49 35.94
C PRO A 613 23.24 5.99 35.96
N CYS A 614 22.26 6.83 35.63
CA CYS A 614 22.42 8.28 35.71
C CYS A 614 22.57 8.72 37.18
N PRO A 615 23.44 9.72 37.48
CA PRO A 615 23.67 10.15 38.86
C PRO A 615 22.41 10.65 39.58
N ASN A 616 21.55 11.39 38.87
CA ASN A 616 20.34 12.01 39.43
C ASN A 616 19.12 11.07 39.40
N ASP A 617 19.05 10.17 38.42
CA ASP A 617 17.97 9.19 38.26
C ASP A 617 18.56 7.80 38.03
N ARG A 618 18.66 7.01 39.10
CA ARG A 618 19.24 5.66 39.07
C ARG A 618 18.40 4.64 38.31
N ARG A 619 17.20 5.00 37.85
CA ARG A 619 16.37 4.14 36.99
C ARG A 619 16.76 4.26 35.52
N ARG A 620 17.43 5.36 35.14
CA ARG A 620 17.87 5.64 33.76
C ARG A 620 19.27 5.16 33.51
N PHE A 621 19.43 4.41 32.43
CA PHE A 621 20.70 3.82 32.05
C PHE A 621 21.16 4.28 30.67
N PHE A 622 22.47 4.41 30.51
CA PHE A 622 23.13 4.59 29.22
C PHE A 622 24.33 3.63 29.08
N PRO A 623 24.78 3.33 27.85
CA PRO A 623 25.92 2.44 27.63
C PRO A 623 27.18 2.92 28.35
N ASN A 624 27.90 1.99 28.97
CA ASN A 624 29.17 2.28 29.62
C ASN A 624 30.29 2.48 28.57
N PRO A 625 30.94 3.65 28.51
CA PRO A 625 32.09 3.87 27.64
C PRO A 625 33.26 2.91 27.92
N THR A 626 33.38 2.44 29.16
CA THR A 626 34.44 1.50 29.57
C THR A 626 34.03 0.03 29.47
N SER A 627 32.93 -0.29 28.79
CA SER A 627 32.46 -1.68 28.62
C SER A 627 33.47 -2.59 27.92
N LYS A 628 34.45 -2.03 27.20
CA LYS A 628 35.58 -2.75 26.55
C LYS A 628 36.43 -3.61 27.51
N VAL A 629 36.22 -3.47 28.82
CA VAL A 629 36.81 -4.37 29.83
C VAL A 629 36.38 -5.81 29.60
N ASP A 630 35.15 -6.04 29.12
CA ASP A 630 34.68 -7.36 28.69
C ASP A 630 34.89 -7.54 27.17
N PRO A 631 35.66 -8.55 26.72
CA PRO A 631 35.84 -8.85 25.30
C PRO A 631 34.52 -9.11 24.54
N LEU A 632 33.49 -9.64 25.21
CA LEU A 632 32.21 -9.96 24.62
C LEU A 632 31.19 -8.80 24.71
N HIS A 633 31.60 -7.62 25.20
CA HIS A 633 30.67 -6.53 25.48
C HIS A 633 29.78 -6.14 24.27
N LEU A 634 30.33 -6.15 23.05
CA LEU A 634 29.58 -5.83 21.83
C LEU A 634 28.47 -6.84 21.55
N GLU A 635 28.75 -8.13 21.75
CA GLU A 635 27.75 -9.19 21.61
C GLU A 635 26.68 -9.07 22.69
N TYR A 636 27.06 -8.73 23.93
CA TYR A 636 26.13 -8.44 25.01
C TYR A 636 25.23 -7.23 24.72
N PHE A 637 25.71 -6.18 24.04
CA PHE A 637 24.85 -5.08 23.60
C PHE A 637 23.85 -5.54 22.53
N ASN A 638 24.27 -6.37 21.58
CA ASN A 638 23.36 -6.97 20.59
C ASN A 638 22.27 -7.81 21.28
N PHE A 639 22.68 -8.69 22.19
CA PHE A 639 21.78 -9.47 23.03
C PHE A 639 20.82 -8.58 23.83
N SER A 640 21.32 -7.51 24.46
CA SER A 640 20.50 -6.56 25.23
C SER A 640 19.43 -5.89 24.36
N GLY A 641 19.80 -5.52 23.12
CA GLY A 641 18.86 -4.97 22.13
C GLY A 641 17.75 -5.96 21.78
N ARG A 642 18.11 -7.24 21.53
CA ARG A 642 17.14 -8.31 21.27
C ARG A 642 16.20 -8.51 22.46
N VAL A 643 16.73 -8.58 23.68
CA VAL A 643 15.95 -8.80 24.90
C VAL A 643 14.94 -7.68 25.15
N ILE A 644 15.32 -6.41 25.00
CA ILE A 644 14.39 -5.29 25.18
C ILE A 644 13.31 -5.30 24.10
N ALA A 645 13.68 -5.57 22.84
CA ALA A 645 12.72 -5.67 21.75
C ALA A 645 11.73 -6.83 21.96
N LEU A 646 12.21 -7.98 22.44
CA LEU A 646 11.38 -9.13 22.83
C LEU A 646 10.45 -8.80 24.00
N ALA A 647 10.93 -8.08 25.01
CA ALA A 647 10.09 -7.66 26.14
C ALA A 647 8.92 -6.78 25.66
N LEU A 648 9.19 -5.85 24.76
CA LEU A 648 8.15 -5.02 24.13
C LEU A 648 7.17 -5.87 23.31
N MET A 649 7.68 -6.77 22.46
CA MET A 649 6.86 -7.69 21.65
C MET A 649 5.90 -8.52 22.51
N HIS A 650 6.38 -9.05 23.64
CA HIS A 650 5.59 -9.78 24.63
C HIS A 650 4.75 -8.89 25.56
N LYS A 651 4.81 -7.56 25.39
CA LYS A 651 4.10 -6.55 26.21
C LYS A 651 4.43 -6.66 27.69
N VAL A 652 5.70 -6.93 28.02
CA VAL A 652 6.22 -7.06 29.39
C VAL A 652 6.95 -5.80 29.80
N GLN A 653 6.59 -5.26 30.95
CA GLN A 653 7.29 -4.15 31.58
C GLN A 653 8.48 -4.70 32.37
N VAL A 654 9.68 -4.21 32.06
CA VAL A 654 10.96 -4.72 32.58
C VAL A 654 11.53 -3.88 33.72
N GLY A 655 10.94 -2.72 34.00
CA GLY A 655 11.33 -1.88 35.15
C GLY A 655 12.63 -1.09 34.96
N VAL A 656 13.15 -0.99 33.73
CA VAL A 656 14.32 -0.21 33.36
C VAL A 656 13.96 0.82 32.28
N VAL A 657 14.59 1.99 32.32
CA VAL A 657 14.36 3.07 31.34
C VAL A 657 15.66 3.59 30.77
N PHE A 658 15.59 4.18 29.58
CA PHE A 658 16.77 4.72 28.91
C PHE A 658 17.01 6.16 29.31
N ASP A 659 18.28 6.52 29.38
CA ASP A 659 18.70 7.91 29.40
C ASP A 659 18.32 8.61 28.09
N ARG A 660 18.13 9.92 28.18
CA ARG A 660 17.76 10.79 27.07
C ARG A 660 18.78 10.76 25.93
N ILE A 661 20.07 10.79 26.25
CA ILE A 661 21.14 10.74 25.24
C ILE A 661 21.09 9.41 24.49
N PHE A 662 20.93 8.30 25.23
CA PHE A 662 20.88 6.98 24.63
C PHE A 662 19.67 6.85 23.68
N PHE A 663 18.49 7.30 24.11
CA PHE A 663 17.29 7.34 23.28
C PHE A 663 17.47 8.19 22.01
N LEU A 664 18.02 9.40 22.13
CA LEU A 664 18.25 10.30 20.99
C LEU A 664 19.20 9.70 19.96
N GLN A 665 20.25 8.99 20.41
CA GLN A 665 21.17 8.29 19.52
C GLN A 665 20.50 7.13 18.77
N LEU A 666 19.64 6.36 19.43
CA LEU A 666 18.86 5.29 18.78
C LEU A 666 17.88 5.85 17.72
N ALA A 667 17.33 7.05 17.97
CA ALA A 667 16.55 7.81 16.98
C ALA A 667 17.42 8.48 15.89
N GLY A 668 18.75 8.44 16.03
CA GLY A 668 19.73 9.12 15.19
C GLY A 668 19.54 10.63 15.13
N ARG A 669 19.27 11.24 16.29
CA ARG A 669 19.21 12.69 16.52
C ARG A 669 20.51 13.17 17.15
N ASP A 670 20.86 14.43 16.91
CA ASP A 670 22.02 15.06 17.52
C ASP A 670 21.81 15.34 19.01
N ILE A 671 22.90 15.31 19.78
CA ILE A 671 22.89 15.57 21.21
C ILE A 671 23.23 17.04 21.47
N SER A 672 22.41 17.71 22.26
CA SER A 672 22.61 19.09 22.71
C SER A 672 23.16 19.15 24.14
N LEU A 673 23.60 20.34 24.57
CA LEU A 673 24.06 20.57 25.94
C LEU A 673 22.95 20.27 26.97
N GLU A 674 21.69 20.59 26.67
CA GLU A 674 20.59 20.36 27.61
C GLU A 674 20.29 18.88 27.81
N ASP A 675 20.62 18.03 26.83
CA ASP A 675 20.38 16.59 26.91
C ASP A 675 21.34 15.88 27.87
N ILE A 676 22.54 16.44 28.12
CA ILE A 676 23.55 15.82 29.00
C ILE A 676 23.39 16.16 30.48
N ARG A 677 22.42 17.02 30.82
CA ARG A 677 22.22 17.54 32.17
C ARG A 677 22.07 16.45 33.22
N ASP A 678 21.32 15.41 32.89
CA ASP A 678 20.98 14.34 33.84
C ASP A 678 22.01 13.20 33.81
N ALA A 679 22.67 12.97 32.66
CA ALA A 679 23.71 11.97 32.50
C ALA A 679 25.05 12.37 33.17
N ASP A 680 25.45 13.64 33.05
CA ASP A 680 26.65 14.18 33.71
C ASP A 680 26.45 15.65 34.13
N PRO A 681 25.89 15.88 35.34
CA PRO A 681 25.63 17.22 35.86
C PRO A 681 26.89 18.09 36.00
N CYS A 682 28.05 17.46 36.25
CA CYS A 682 29.33 18.14 36.42
C CYS A 682 29.84 18.67 35.08
N LEU A 683 29.82 17.82 34.04
CA LEU A 683 30.20 18.22 32.69
C LEU A 683 29.21 19.25 32.13
N TYR A 684 27.91 19.09 32.36
CA TYR A 684 26.90 20.09 32.00
C TYR A 684 27.23 21.46 32.60
N SER A 685 27.47 21.51 33.91
CA SER A 685 27.80 22.75 34.62
C SER A 685 29.08 23.41 34.09
N SER A 686 30.10 22.59 33.81
CA SER A 686 31.39 23.07 33.27
C SER A 686 31.24 23.63 31.85
N CYS A 687 30.54 22.91 30.97
CA CYS A 687 30.25 23.36 29.61
C CYS A 687 29.41 24.65 29.60
N LYS A 688 28.40 24.73 30.47
CA LYS A 688 27.57 25.92 30.60
C LYS A 688 28.38 27.13 31.06
N GLN A 689 29.26 26.95 32.05
CA GLN A 689 30.19 28.00 32.49
C GLN A 689 31.08 28.48 31.35
N ILE A 690 31.65 27.59 30.54
CA ILE A 690 32.49 27.98 29.39
C ILE A 690 31.71 28.84 28.38
N LEU A 691 30.45 28.50 28.11
CA LEU A 691 29.60 29.26 27.18
C LEU A 691 29.16 30.62 27.72
N GLU A 692 28.92 30.71 29.03
CA GLU A 692 28.45 31.94 29.70
C GLU A 692 29.60 32.86 30.16
N MET A 693 30.84 32.38 30.12
CA MET A 693 32.01 33.14 30.58
C MET A 693 32.24 34.42 29.77
N ASP A 694 32.82 35.43 30.41
CA ASP A 694 33.19 36.68 29.76
C ASP A 694 34.20 36.46 28.61
N SER A 695 34.02 37.19 27.51
CA SER A 695 34.85 37.03 26.30
C SER A 695 36.29 37.43 26.52
N ASP A 696 36.56 38.48 27.28
CA ASP A 696 37.91 38.96 27.51
C ASP A 696 38.68 37.98 28.41
N PHE A 697 37.98 37.36 29.36
CA PHE A 697 38.57 36.33 30.22
C PHE A 697 38.90 35.04 29.46
N ILE A 698 38.01 34.53 28.60
CA ILE A 698 38.30 33.31 27.83
C ILE A 698 39.41 33.54 26.79
N ASP A 699 39.45 34.72 26.17
CA ASP A 699 40.45 35.08 25.16
C ASP A 699 41.84 35.32 25.78
N SER A 700 41.92 35.51 27.10
CA SER A 700 43.18 35.61 27.84
C SER A 700 43.93 34.28 28.03
N ASP A 701 43.34 33.17 27.58
CA ASP A 701 43.87 31.80 27.74
C ASP A 701 44.15 31.40 29.21
N ALA A 702 43.48 32.05 30.17
CA ALA A 702 43.65 31.77 31.60
C ALA A 702 43.24 30.34 31.99
N LEU A 703 42.36 29.70 31.21
CA LEU A 703 41.92 28.32 31.44
C LEU A 703 42.85 27.26 30.80
N GLY A 704 43.74 27.64 29.88
CA GLY A 704 44.63 26.71 29.18
C GLY A 704 43.90 25.62 28.38
N LEU A 705 42.67 25.89 27.95
CA LEU A 705 41.84 24.90 27.25
C LEU A 705 42.27 24.81 25.78
N THR A 706 42.47 23.59 25.31
CA THR A 706 42.68 23.27 23.89
C THR A 706 41.68 22.20 23.47
N PHE A 707 41.56 21.92 22.17
CA PHE A 707 40.63 20.89 21.65
C PHE A 707 41.13 19.46 21.90
N VAL A 708 41.42 19.15 23.15
CA VAL A 708 41.89 17.85 23.62
C VAL A 708 41.16 17.46 24.89
N ARG A 709 41.12 16.16 25.16
CA ARG A 709 40.55 15.60 26.36
C ARG A 709 41.45 14.50 26.92
N GLU A 710 41.61 14.48 28.22
CA GLU A 710 42.19 13.33 28.93
C GLU A 710 41.11 12.26 29.14
N VAL A 711 41.39 11.06 28.64
CA VAL A 711 40.54 9.88 28.81
C VAL A 711 41.34 8.83 29.55
N GLU A 712 40.75 8.26 30.59
CA GLU A 712 41.32 7.14 31.32
C GLU A 712 40.75 5.83 30.77
N GLU A 713 41.56 5.07 30.03
CA GLU A 713 41.19 3.77 29.48
C GLU A 713 42.03 2.67 30.15
N LEU A 714 41.38 1.73 30.83
CA LEU A 714 42.04 0.59 31.50
C LEU A 714 43.18 1.01 32.45
N GLY A 715 43.00 2.14 33.15
CA GLY A 715 43.99 2.71 34.07
C GLY A 715 45.14 3.48 33.38
N THR A 716 45.11 3.63 32.05
CA THR A 716 46.06 4.47 31.31
C THR A 716 45.41 5.79 30.90
N ARG A 717 46.03 6.92 31.26
CA ARG A 717 45.59 8.25 30.81
C ARG A 717 46.12 8.54 29.43
N LYS A 718 45.22 8.80 28.49
CA LYS A 718 45.54 9.19 27.10
C LYS A 718 44.93 10.55 26.79
N VAL A 719 45.71 11.40 26.12
CA VAL A 719 45.21 12.67 25.58
C VAL A 719 44.69 12.42 24.17
N VAL A 720 43.39 12.59 23.99
CA VAL A 720 42.70 12.42 22.70
C VAL A 720 42.38 13.79 22.13
N GLU A 721 42.67 14.01 20.84
CA GLU A 721 42.28 15.24 20.16
C GLU A 721 40.81 15.18 19.76
N LEU A 722 40.04 16.21 20.13
CA LEU A 722 38.61 16.31 19.81
C LEU A 722 38.37 16.67 18.33
N GLN A 723 39.39 17.22 17.66
CA GLN A 723 39.41 17.49 16.23
C GLN A 723 40.86 17.47 15.71
N PRO A 724 41.09 17.31 14.40
CA PRO A 724 42.44 17.25 13.84
C PRO A 724 43.27 18.50 14.18
N GLY A 725 44.43 18.30 14.81
CA GLY A 725 45.30 19.40 15.23
C GLY A 725 44.83 20.11 16.51
N GLY A 726 43.91 19.50 17.26
CA GLY A 726 43.25 20.09 18.42
C GLY A 726 44.19 20.56 19.52
N LYS A 727 45.36 19.92 19.67
CA LYS A 727 46.43 20.34 20.60
C LYS A 727 46.93 21.75 20.38
N SER A 728 46.86 22.23 19.13
CA SER A 728 47.38 23.56 18.76
C SER A 728 46.30 24.63 18.72
N ILE A 729 45.05 24.27 19.01
CA ILE A 729 43.90 25.18 18.91
C ILE A 729 43.45 25.55 20.32
N VAL A 730 43.74 26.78 20.73
CA VAL A 730 43.30 27.36 22.00
C VAL A 730 41.81 27.70 21.93
N VAL A 731 41.08 27.42 23.00
CA VAL A 731 39.66 27.75 23.14
C VAL A 731 39.51 29.24 23.47
N ASN A 732 38.64 29.93 22.74
CA ASN A 732 38.39 31.37 22.81
C ASN A 732 36.90 31.67 22.59
N SER A 733 36.52 32.93 22.67
CA SER A 733 35.14 33.43 22.57
C SER A 733 34.45 33.03 21.25
N LYS A 734 35.21 32.87 20.17
CA LYS A 734 34.70 32.52 18.83
C LYS A 734 34.51 31.03 18.62
N ASN A 735 35.29 30.18 19.29
CA ASN A 735 35.28 28.72 19.06
C ASN A 735 34.77 27.90 20.25
N ARG A 736 34.45 28.53 21.40
CA ARG A 736 33.95 27.85 22.60
C ARG A 736 32.70 27.00 22.38
N GLU A 737 31.78 27.43 21.52
CA GLU A 737 30.58 26.64 21.17
C GLU A 737 30.96 25.34 20.45
N GLN A 738 31.90 25.43 19.51
CA GLN A 738 32.44 24.27 18.80
C GLN A 738 33.21 23.35 19.76
N TYR A 739 33.98 23.91 20.68
CA TYR A 739 34.69 23.13 21.70
C TYR A 739 33.71 22.31 22.55
N VAL A 740 32.69 22.95 23.11
CA VAL A 740 31.66 22.29 23.92
C VAL A 740 30.94 21.21 23.12
N LYS A 741 30.54 21.50 21.87
CA LYS A 741 29.92 20.50 20.99
C LYS A 741 30.83 19.29 20.77
N ARG A 742 32.10 19.50 20.44
CA ARG A 742 33.06 18.41 20.24
C ARG A 742 33.34 17.60 21.51
N LEU A 743 33.34 18.25 22.67
CA LEU A 743 33.51 17.59 23.95
C LEU A 743 32.33 16.66 24.27
N ILE A 744 31.10 17.11 23.99
CA ILE A 744 29.87 16.31 24.13
C ILE A 744 29.86 15.15 23.13
N ASP A 745 30.09 15.43 21.85
CA ASP A 745 30.13 14.43 20.78
C ASP A 745 31.16 13.33 21.09
N HIS A 746 32.33 13.70 21.59
CA HIS A 746 33.36 12.72 21.95
C HIS A 746 32.91 11.85 23.14
N GLN A 747 32.36 12.46 24.19
CA GLN A 747 32.03 11.76 25.43
C GLN A 747 30.85 10.83 25.32
N PHE A 748 29.79 11.25 24.63
CA PHE A 748 28.49 10.59 24.68
C PHE A 748 28.09 9.98 23.35
N VAL A 749 28.76 10.31 22.24
CA VAL A 749 28.44 9.75 20.92
C VAL A 749 29.58 8.86 20.44
N THR A 750 30.79 9.41 20.34
CA THR A 750 31.95 8.72 19.76
C THR A 750 32.44 7.57 20.65
N SER A 751 32.43 7.75 21.97
CA SER A 751 32.94 6.75 22.92
C SER A 751 32.08 5.48 23.02
N ILE A 752 30.78 5.59 22.69
CA ILE A 752 29.78 4.52 22.81
C ILE A 752 29.15 4.13 21.48
N SER A 753 29.65 4.63 20.35
CA SER A 753 29.01 4.45 19.04
C SER A 753 28.90 2.98 18.64
N GLU A 754 29.91 2.16 18.95
CA GLU A 754 29.91 0.73 18.63
C GLU A 754 28.85 -0.01 19.46
N GLN A 755 28.77 0.30 20.75
CA GLN A 755 27.81 -0.25 21.70
C GLN A 755 26.37 0.09 21.29
N VAL A 756 26.10 1.36 20.99
CA VAL A 756 24.79 1.83 20.51
C VAL A 756 24.41 1.15 19.19
N SER A 757 25.36 1.01 18.27
CA SER A 757 25.13 0.34 16.98
C SER A 757 24.78 -1.14 17.16
N GLN A 758 25.47 -1.85 18.05
CA GLN A 758 25.18 -3.26 18.33
C GLN A 758 23.82 -3.45 19.01
N PHE A 759 23.50 -2.60 19.99
CA PHE A 759 22.18 -2.59 20.61
C PHE A 759 21.07 -2.32 19.60
N ALA A 760 21.23 -1.29 18.76
CA ALA A 760 20.30 -0.96 17.70
C ALA A 760 20.11 -2.13 16.73
N GLN A 761 21.19 -2.78 16.30
CA GLN A 761 21.11 -3.94 15.42
C GLN A 761 20.33 -5.10 16.05
N GLY A 762 20.65 -5.44 17.30
CA GLY A 762 19.94 -6.48 18.05
C GLY A 762 18.45 -6.19 18.20
N PHE A 763 18.10 -4.94 18.52
CA PHE A 763 16.71 -4.49 18.59
C PHE A 763 15.99 -4.63 17.24
N GLY A 764 16.66 -4.24 16.15
CA GLY A 764 16.12 -4.30 14.80
C GLY A 764 15.85 -5.71 14.28
N HIS A 765 16.56 -6.74 14.78
CA HIS A 765 16.32 -8.12 14.40
C HIS A 765 14.91 -8.63 14.78
N ILE A 766 14.31 -8.08 15.83
CA ILE A 766 13.00 -8.53 16.35
C ILE A 766 11.82 -7.82 15.64
N LEU A 767 12.08 -6.70 14.95
CA LEU A 767 11.05 -5.99 14.19
C LEU A 767 10.67 -6.77 12.93
N CYS A 768 9.45 -6.56 12.42
CA CYS A 768 9.01 -7.13 11.13
C CYS A 768 9.92 -6.71 9.96
N ASN A 769 10.61 -5.57 10.09
CA ASN A 769 11.62 -5.11 9.15
C ASN A 769 12.70 -4.36 9.92
N SER A 770 13.93 -4.87 9.86
CA SER A 770 15.07 -4.30 10.59
C SER A 770 15.39 -2.86 10.23
N LYS A 771 15.00 -2.39 9.03
CA LYS A 771 15.16 -1.00 8.60
C LYS A 771 14.28 -0.03 9.39
N LEU A 772 13.23 -0.53 10.06
CA LEU A 772 12.33 0.29 10.87
C LEU A 772 12.91 0.65 12.23
N GLN A 773 14.05 0.10 12.64
CA GLN A 773 14.62 0.33 13.97
C GLN A 773 14.79 1.83 14.28
N LYS A 774 15.43 2.58 13.39
CA LYS A 774 15.61 4.03 13.59
C LYS A 774 14.27 4.75 13.60
N PHE A 775 13.35 4.34 12.74
CA PHE A 775 12.00 4.92 12.65
C PHE A 775 11.18 4.68 13.93
N PHE A 776 11.29 3.49 14.54
CA PHE A 776 10.63 3.16 15.81
C PHE A 776 10.98 4.19 16.89
N PHE A 777 12.27 4.45 17.13
CA PHE A 777 12.68 5.45 18.13
C PHE A 777 12.33 6.89 17.72
N GLN A 778 12.35 7.20 16.42
CA GLN A 778 11.92 8.51 15.93
C GLN A 778 10.42 8.77 16.15
N SER A 779 9.61 7.72 16.08
CA SER A 779 8.15 7.78 16.20
C SER A 779 7.64 8.05 17.62
N LEU A 780 8.46 7.72 18.63
CA LEU A 780 8.11 7.84 20.04
C LEU A 780 8.75 9.08 20.70
N GLU A 781 8.11 9.61 21.73
CA GLU A 781 8.75 10.49 22.71
C GLU A 781 9.49 9.64 23.76
N LEU A 782 10.42 10.24 24.51
CA LEU A 782 11.17 9.50 25.54
C LEU A 782 10.20 8.95 26.59
N GLU A 783 9.23 9.77 26.98
CA GLU A 783 8.18 9.47 27.95
C GLU A 783 7.25 8.35 27.47
N ASP A 784 7.05 8.22 26.14
CA ASP A 784 6.29 7.11 25.57
C ASP A 784 7.05 5.79 25.78
N LEU A 785 8.35 5.76 25.48
CA LEU A 785 9.17 4.57 25.66
C LEU A 785 9.29 4.20 27.15
N ASP A 786 9.45 5.20 28.02
CA ASP A 786 9.47 5.00 29.48
C ASP A 786 8.17 4.35 29.94
N SER A 787 7.01 4.86 29.49
CA SER A 787 5.70 4.29 29.81
C SER A 787 5.52 2.87 29.26
N MET A 788 6.15 2.53 28.14
CA MET A 788 6.13 1.18 27.56
C MET A 788 7.00 0.18 28.34
N LEU A 789 8.17 0.60 28.83
CA LEU A 789 9.12 -0.28 29.51
C LEU A 789 8.91 -0.36 31.04
N TYR A 790 8.51 0.75 31.66
CA TYR A 790 8.34 0.88 33.10
C TYR A 790 6.88 0.86 33.54
N GLY A 791 5.97 1.31 32.67
CA GLY A 791 4.57 1.54 33.02
C GLY A 791 4.32 2.93 33.63
N SER A 792 3.10 3.14 34.13
CA SER A 792 2.72 4.42 34.76
C SER A 792 3.22 4.49 36.20
N GLU A 793 3.79 5.64 36.60
CA GLU A 793 4.11 5.95 38.01
C GLU A 793 2.88 6.34 38.84
N THR A 794 1.70 6.49 38.21
CA THR A 794 0.47 6.83 38.93
C THR A 794 0.04 5.68 39.84
N THR A 795 -0.47 6.02 41.03
CA THR A 795 -1.12 5.05 41.92
C THR A 795 -2.21 4.29 41.18
N ILE A 796 -2.29 2.97 41.42
CA ILE A 796 -3.23 2.06 40.74
C ILE A 796 -4.65 2.63 40.88
N CYS A 797 -5.31 2.90 39.76
CA CYS A 797 -6.70 3.35 39.78
C CYS A 797 -7.60 2.17 40.13
N VAL A 798 -8.06 2.12 41.39
CA VAL A 798 -8.90 1.01 41.88
C VAL A 798 -10.19 0.88 41.08
N ASN A 799 -10.74 1.99 40.57
CA ASN A 799 -11.93 1.96 39.72
C ASN A 799 -11.68 1.27 38.38
N ASP A 800 -10.53 1.55 37.76
CA ASP A 800 -10.13 0.95 36.49
C ASP A 800 -9.80 -0.53 36.66
N TRP A 801 -9.05 -0.86 37.72
CA TRP A 801 -8.76 -2.25 38.07
C TRP A 801 -10.04 -3.04 38.31
N LYS A 802 -11.00 -2.46 39.05
CA LYS A 802 -12.30 -3.08 39.30
C LYS A 802 -13.11 -3.31 38.01
N ALA A 803 -13.11 -2.34 37.09
CA ALA A 803 -13.84 -2.44 35.82
C ALA A 803 -13.31 -3.55 34.89
N HIS A 804 -12.02 -3.88 35.00
CA HIS A 804 -11.34 -4.89 34.17
C HIS A 804 -11.02 -6.19 34.92
N THR A 805 -11.71 -6.46 36.04
CA THR A 805 -11.52 -7.70 36.80
C THR A 805 -12.55 -8.74 36.41
N GLU A 806 -12.09 -9.92 36.01
CA GLU A 806 -12.93 -11.11 35.81
C GLU A 806 -13.04 -11.92 37.11
N TYR A 807 -14.26 -12.30 37.47
CA TYR A 807 -14.53 -13.05 38.69
C TYR A 807 -14.83 -14.53 38.37
N ASN A 808 -13.90 -15.41 38.71
CA ASN A 808 -14.07 -16.85 38.54
C ASN A 808 -14.59 -17.49 39.84
N GLY A 809 -15.83 -18.00 39.79
CA GLY A 809 -16.48 -18.63 40.96
C GLY A 809 -17.13 -17.64 41.94
N TYR A 810 -17.02 -16.33 41.68
CA TYR A 810 -17.66 -15.26 42.42
C TYR A 810 -18.43 -14.34 41.47
N LYS A 811 -19.39 -13.59 42.00
CA LYS A 811 -20.07 -12.48 41.30
C LYS A 811 -19.60 -11.15 41.88
N GLU A 812 -19.68 -10.09 41.09
CA GLU A 812 -19.35 -8.73 41.56
C GLU A 812 -20.20 -8.31 42.78
N THR A 813 -21.40 -8.88 42.91
CA THR A 813 -22.33 -8.65 44.03
C THR A 813 -21.97 -9.39 45.31
N ASP A 814 -21.00 -10.31 45.29
CA ASP A 814 -20.71 -11.15 46.44
C ASP A 814 -20.02 -10.34 47.56
N PRO A 815 -20.35 -10.60 48.84
CA PRO A 815 -19.77 -9.85 49.98
C PRO A 815 -18.25 -9.86 50.00
N GLN A 816 -17.63 -10.97 49.60
CA GLN A 816 -16.18 -11.14 49.54
C GLN A 816 -15.54 -10.20 48.51
N ILE A 817 -16.16 -10.01 47.34
CA ILE A 817 -15.69 -9.09 46.30
C ILE A 817 -15.85 -7.64 46.76
N PHE A 818 -16.97 -7.32 47.42
CA PHE A 818 -17.15 -6.00 48.02
C PHE A 818 -16.09 -5.70 49.09
N TRP A 819 -15.80 -6.65 49.98
CA TRP A 819 -14.74 -6.49 51.00
C TRP A 819 -13.37 -6.36 50.37
N PHE A 820 -13.05 -7.16 49.35
CA PHE A 820 -11.80 -7.06 48.61
C PHE A 820 -11.58 -5.64 48.06
N TRP A 821 -12.54 -5.10 47.30
CA TRP A 821 -12.40 -3.76 46.72
C TRP A 821 -12.38 -2.66 47.77
N LYS A 822 -13.15 -2.83 48.84
CA LYS A 822 -13.11 -1.91 49.98
C LYS A 822 -11.70 -1.88 50.57
N ILE A 823 -11.09 -3.03 50.85
CA ILE A 823 -9.71 -3.10 51.37
C ILE A 823 -8.69 -2.56 50.37
N ALA A 824 -8.79 -2.94 49.10
CA ALA A 824 -7.89 -2.47 48.04
C ALA A 824 -7.92 -0.94 47.90
N SER A 825 -9.10 -0.32 48.03
CA SER A 825 -9.26 1.16 48.01
C SER A 825 -8.72 1.88 49.25
N TYR A 826 -8.45 1.16 50.35
CA TYR A 826 -7.81 1.72 51.53
C TYR A 826 -6.29 1.49 51.57
N ALA A 827 -5.80 0.49 50.84
CA ALA A 827 -4.40 0.08 50.85
C ALA A 827 -3.55 0.76 49.76
N LEU A 828 -4.20 1.20 48.67
CA LEU A 828 -3.64 1.95 47.55
C LEU A 828 -4.15 3.39 47.61
#